data_AF-A0A1V5N1U3-F1
#
_entry.id   AF-A0A1V5N1U3-F1
#
_cell.length_a   1.000
_cell.length_b   1.000
_cell.length_c   1.000
_cell.angle_alpha   90.00
_cell.angle_beta   90.00
_cell.angle_gamma   90.00
#
_symmetry.space_group_name_H-M   'P 1'
#
loop_
_entity.id
_entity.type
_entity.pdbx_description
1 polymer ?
#
loop_
_entity_poly.entity_id
_entity_poly.type
_entity_poly.pdbx_seq_one_letter_code
_entity_poly.pdbx_strand_id
1 'polypeptide(L)'
;MKHSSGAVFRCFFLVVIVLLPAVSPTAWSLGGVLFAAEKPWRQGILVDEFIFKVAPFPESHAATLAETPDGLVAAWFGGLKERHEKVCIYVSRRLNGAWTEPIKVADGVLNDSTRYACWNPVLYQVPGGDLLLFYKIGPNVAGWTGWMKTSSDHGLTWSAPQALPEGVLGPIKNKPVQVGASLFCPSSTESKGWRVHFDLTRDNGKTWSKLGPINDGKTWNVIQPSILHHGNGRLQILCRSRNRVLATAWSEDNGLTWSDMKASGLPNPNSGTDAVTLMDGRHLVVYNHAKPPKGTTKGGRTPLNVAVSKDGKRWYASLVLEDSPISQYSYPSVIQSADGLVHIVYTWRRERIKYVCIDPAQLVMKPIRGERWPGTRSPIVANEDRTRYKVSVCDWMLLKRQKLGALALASEIGCDGLELDMGPLGKRPTFENQLKDSTVLLQFKREANSVGVVFSSVAMSGFYAQSLTNRTDFETPIKDCIDLMKKLGVTVAFLPLGPDGDLLTNPTEQTKELISRLRFIGKLAEAAGVVVGIETPLDAVGELALLKTIGSPGIKSYVNFQNSLRAGRDIHQELRILGVNNICQIHCTNTDKYWLENDPAVDMPAIKRTLDDMGYKGWLVMERSRDANDARNVKGNYGANCRYLKSIFQPE
;
A
#
# COMPACT_ATOMS: atom_id res chain seq x y z
N MET A 1 -66.81 40.36 -7.99
CA MET A 1 -66.53 41.77 -8.35
C MET A 1 -65.11 41.85 -8.90
N LYS A 2 -64.91 42.47 -10.07
CA LYS A 2 -63.65 42.89 -10.74
C LYS A 2 -62.45 41.91 -10.60
N HIS A 3 -62.20 41.05 -11.60
CA HIS A 3 -61.37 41.33 -12.82
C HIS A 3 -59.87 41.53 -12.49
N SER A 4 -58.87 41.13 -13.29
CA SER A 4 -58.70 40.17 -14.41
C SER A 4 -57.18 40.17 -14.75
N SER A 5 -56.55 39.25 -15.49
CA SER A 5 -57.01 38.09 -16.29
C SER A 5 -55.87 37.04 -16.35
N GLY A 6 -56.11 35.85 -16.90
CA GLY A 6 -55.03 34.97 -17.40
C GLY A 6 -55.04 34.86 -18.92
N ALA A 7 -53.91 34.52 -19.54
CA ALA A 7 -53.84 33.77 -20.81
C ALA A 7 -52.41 33.36 -21.18
N VAL A 8 -52.26 32.11 -21.62
CA VAL A 8 -51.11 31.56 -22.35
C VAL A 8 -51.07 32.18 -23.76
N PHE A 9 -49.90 32.47 -24.34
CA PHE A 9 -49.70 32.27 -25.79
C PHE A 9 -48.23 32.06 -26.19
N ARG A 10 -48.05 31.34 -27.31
CA ARG A 10 -46.78 30.97 -27.94
C ARG A 10 -46.08 32.16 -28.60
N CYS A 11 -44.75 32.11 -28.64
CA CYS A 11 -43.86 32.63 -29.70
C CYS A 11 -42.49 31.95 -29.50
N PHE A 12 -41.59 31.73 -30.45
CA PHE A 12 -41.53 31.62 -31.91
C PHE A 12 -40.02 31.38 -32.18
N PHE A 13 -39.62 30.56 -33.16
CA PHE A 13 -38.20 30.44 -33.50
C PHE A 13 -37.69 31.76 -34.10
N LEU A 14 -36.53 32.24 -33.65
CA LEU A 14 -35.70 33.14 -34.45
C LEU A 14 -34.22 32.77 -34.31
N VAL A 15 -33.66 32.19 -35.36
CA VAL A 15 -32.23 31.92 -35.49
C VAL A 15 -31.55 33.21 -35.93
N VAL A 16 -30.65 33.76 -35.10
CA VAL A 16 -29.78 34.87 -35.49
C VAL A 16 -28.40 34.30 -35.82
N ILE A 17 -28.13 34.13 -37.12
CA ILE A 17 -26.79 33.86 -37.64
C ILE A 17 -26.02 35.19 -37.62
N VAL A 18 -25.02 35.30 -36.74
CA VAL A 18 -23.99 36.35 -36.84
C VAL A 18 -22.76 35.74 -37.51
N LEU A 19 -22.56 36.07 -38.78
CA LEU A 19 -21.35 35.78 -39.53
C LEU A 19 -20.30 36.86 -39.23
N LEU A 20 -19.20 36.48 -38.58
CA LEU A 20 -17.95 37.24 -38.54
C LEU A 20 -16.76 36.29 -38.77
N PRO A 21 -15.64 36.78 -39.32
CA PRO A 21 -14.88 36.00 -40.31
C PRO A 21 -13.86 35.03 -39.72
N ALA A 22 -13.52 34.03 -40.53
CA ALA A 22 -12.43 33.10 -40.25
C ALA A 22 -11.08 33.83 -40.22
N VAL A 23 -10.43 33.84 -39.06
CA VAL A 23 -9.03 34.25 -38.88
C VAL A 23 -8.23 33.01 -38.52
N SER A 24 -7.23 32.68 -39.33
CA SER A 24 -6.33 31.54 -39.11
C SER A 24 -5.51 31.74 -37.83
N PRO A 25 -5.50 30.80 -36.87
CA PRO A 25 -4.64 30.89 -35.70
C PRO A 25 -3.21 30.44 -36.05
N THR A 26 -2.38 31.37 -36.52
CA THR A 26 -0.93 31.18 -36.55
C THR A 26 -0.38 31.16 -35.12
N ALA A 27 0.12 30.00 -34.71
CA ALA A 27 1.00 29.71 -33.57
C ALA A 27 1.25 30.85 -32.56
N TRP A 28 0.51 30.87 -31.47
CA TRP A 28 0.94 31.45 -30.19
C TRP A 28 0.90 30.36 -29.11
N SER A 29 2.04 29.70 -28.91
CA SER A 29 2.21 28.64 -27.91
C SER A 29 2.38 29.22 -26.52
N LEU A 30 1.27 29.59 -25.87
CA LEU A 30 1.26 29.73 -24.41
C LEU A 30 1.26 28.33 -23.79
N GLY A 31 2.28 28.04 -23.00
CA GLY A 31 2.61 26.71 -22.50
C GLY A 31 1.56 26.11 -21.56
N GLY A 32 0.55 25.45 -22.14
CA GLY A 32 -0.25 24.47 -21.42
C GLY A 32 0.63 23.30 -21.00
N VAL A 33 0.86 23.17 -19.69
CA VAL A 33 1.71 22.11 -19.14
C VAL A 33 1.02 20.75 -19.33
N LEU A 34 1.47 19.97 -20.32
CA LEU A 34 1.07 18.57 -20.49
C LEU A 34 1.61 17.71 -19.35
N PHE A 35 0.85 17.60 -18.26
CA PHE A 35 1.03 16.52 -17.28
C PHE A 35 0.05 15.37 -17.51
N ALA A 36 0.23 14.70 -18.65
CA ALA A 36 -0.17 13.32 -18.86
C ALA A 36 1.07 12.52 -19.26
N ALA A 37 1.96 12.26 -18.29
CA ALA A 37 3.03 11.29 -18.51
C ALA A 37 2.39 9.92 -18.73
N GLU A 38 2.40 9.44 -19.97
CA GLU A 38 1.97 8.09 -20.30
C GLU A 38 2.75 7.11 -19.41
N LYS A 39 2.06 6.37 -18.55
CA LYS A 39 2.68 5.22 -17.88
C LYS A 39 3.04 4.21 -18.98
N PRO A 40 4.33 3.95 -19.25
CA PRO A 40 4.71 2.97 -20.27
C PRO A 40 4.15 1.60 -19.89
N TRP A 41 3.94 0.73 -20.88
CA TRP A 41 3.35 -0.62 -20.72
C TRP A 41 1.84 -0.67 -20.42
N ARG A 42 1.05 0.20 -21.05
CA ARG A 42 -0.42 0.21 -20.95
C ARG A 42 -1.19 0.04 -22.27
N GLN A 43 -0.48 -0.16 -23.38
CA GLN A 43 -1.07 -0.35 -24.70
C GLN A 43 -1.98 -1.59 -24.74
N GLY A 44 -3.22 -1.41 -25.22
CA GLY A 44 -4.24 -2.46 -25.24
C GLY A 44 -5.15 -2.50 -24.01
N ILE A 45 -4.96 -1.66 -22.99
CA ILE A 45 -5.96 -1.50 -21.92
C ILE A 45 -7.16 -0.69 -22.44
N LEU A 46 -8.35 -1.30 -22.41
CA LEU A 46 -9.62 -0.70 -22.87
C LEU A 46 -10.44 -0.11 -21.72
N VAL A 47 -10.44 -0.77 -20.55
CA VAL A 47 -11.16 -0.33 -19.34
C VAL A 47 -10.24 -0.49 -18.14
N ASP A 48 -10.24 0.48 -17.21
CA ASP A 48 -9.44 0.45 -15.99
C ASP A 48 -10.17 1.10 -14.79
N GLU A 49 -11.06 0.35 -14.14
CA GLU A 49 -12.02 0.86 -13.16
C GLU A 49 -12.01 0.08 -11.83
N PHE A 50 -12.65 0.63 -10.79
CA PHE A 50 -12.95 -0.13 -9.57
C PHE A 50 -14.36 -0.71 -9.68
N ILE A 51 -14.54 -1.97 -9.28
CA ILE A 51 -15.87 -2.62 -9.22
C ILE A 51 -16.79 -1.86 -8.26
N PHE A 52 -16.24 -1.33 -7.18
CA PHE A 52 -16.95 -0.49 -6.21
C PHE A 52 -16.01 0.59 -5.65
N LYS A 53 -16.59 1.76 -5.32
CA LYS A 53 -15.87 2.86 -4.64
C LYS A 53 -16.14 2.89 -3.14
N VAL A 54 -17.34 2.45 -2.73
CA VAL A 54 -17.81 2.33 -1.35
C VAL A 54 -18.27 0.89 -1.14
N ALA A 55 -18.08 0.35 0.06
CA ALA A 55 -18.49 -1.01 0.42
C ALA A 55 -18.85 -1.09 1.91
N PRO A 56 -19.69 -2.07 2.32
CA PRO A 56 -20.05 -2.30 3.73
C PRO A 56 -18.92 -2.95 4.55
N PHE A 57 -17.69 -3.03 4.03
CA PHE A 57 -16.53 -3.64 4.67
C PHE A 57 -15.25 -2.80 4.45
N PRO A 58 -14.36 -2.69 5.45
CA PRO A 58 -13.10 -1.94 5.34
C PRO A 58 -11.93 -2.74 4.74
N GLU A 59 -12.07 -4.05 4.51
CA GLU A 59 -11.13 -4.86 3.72
C GLU A 59 -11.84 -5.77 2.71
N SER A 60 -11.22 -5.96 1.54
CA SER A 60 -11.57 -6.94 0.52
C SER A 60 -10.33 -7.66 -0.03
N HIS A 61 -10.42 -8.95 -0.32
CA HIS A 61 -9.30 -9.71 -0.92
C HIS A 61 -9.77 -10.98 -1.67
N ALA A 62 -8.84 -11.60 -2.40
CA ALA A 62 -9.02 -12.79 -3.23
C ALA A 62 -10.18 -12.67 -4.25
N ALA A 63 -9.98 -11.81 -5.25
CA ALA A 63 -10.93 -11.64 -6.34
C ALA A 63 -10.92 -12.82 -7.33
N THR A 64 -12.08 -13.11 -7.90
CA THR A 64 -12.33 -14.07 -8.98
C THR A 64 -13.35 -13.48 -9.97
N LEU A 65 -13.36 -13.97 -11.20
CA LEU A 65 -14.20 -13.50 -12.30
C LEU A 65 -14.65 -14.68 -13.16
N ALA A 66 -15.90 -14.64 -13.62
CA ALA A 66 -16.43 -15.51 -14.68
C ALA A 66 -17.23 -14.68 -15.70
N GLU A 67 -17.28 -15.15 -16.94
CA GLU A 67 -18.24 -14.71 -17.95
C GLU A 67 -19.49 -15.60 -17.85
N THR A 68 -20.66 -15.00 -18.02
CA THR A 68 -21.98 -15.65 -18.02
C THR A 68 -22.79 -15.10 -19.19
N PRO A 69 -23.90 -15.75 -19.62
CA PRO A 69 -24.79 -15.23 -20.66
C PRO A 69 -25.27 -13.77 -20.46
N ASP A 70 -25.43 -13.32 -19.21
CA ASP A 70 -25.86 -11.95 -18.88
C ASP A 70 -24.71 -10.92 -18.81
N GLY A 71 -23.44 -11.37 -18.83
CA GLY A 71 -22.26 -10.53 -18.66
C GLY A 71 -21.25 -11.10 -17.66
N LEU A 72 -20.41 -10.23 -17.09
CA LEU A 72 -19.36 -10.67 -16.16
C LEU A 72 -19.85 -10.74 -14.72
N VAL A 73 -19.41 -11.74 -13.97
CA VAL A 73 -19.67 -11.86 -12.52
C VAL A 73 -18.34 -11.92 -11.79
N ALA A 74 -18.15 -11.04 -10.82
CA ALA A 74 -16.96 -10.99 -9.97
C ALA A 74 -17.32 -11.32 -8.52
N ALA A 75 -16.44 -12.02 -7.83
CA ALA A 75 -16.57 -12.31 -6.40
C ALA A 75 -15.27 -12.10 -5.63
N TRP A 76 -15.36 -11.80 -4.33
CA TRP A 76 -14.24 -11.64 -3.42
C TRP A 76 -14.70 -11.88 -1.98
N PHE A 77 -13.78 -12.06 -1.02
CA PHE A 77 -14.15 -12.01 0.39
C PHE A 77 -13.97 -10.61 0.96
N GLY A 78 -14.87 -10.18 1.84
CA GLY A 78 -14.88 -8.86 2.46
C GLY A 78 -15.25 -8.90 3.94
N GLY A 79 -14.69 -8.00 4.74
CA GLY A 79 -14.98 -7.91 6.17
C GLY A 79 -14.06 -6.93 6.91
N LEU A 80 -14.03 -7.00 8.25
CA LEU A 80 -13.21 -6.11 9.09
C LEU A 80 -11.71 -6.27 8.83
N LYS A 81 -11.25 -7.51 8.74
CA LYS A 81 -9.89 -7.95 8.39
C LYS A 81 -9.90 -9.44 8.04
N GLU A 82 -8.89 -9.92 7.34
CA GLU A 82 -8.69 -11.37 7.11
C GLU A 82 -8.78 -12.17 8.42
N ARG A 83 -9.31 -13.40 8.36
CA ARG A 83 -9.57 -14.31 9.51
C ARG A 83 -10.68 -13.90 10.47
N HIS A 84 -11.20 -12.67 10.39
CA HIS A 84 -12.31 -12.28 11.26
C HIS A 84 -13.55 -13.12 10.95
N GLU A 85 -14.21 -13.68 11.97
CA GLU A 85 -15.35 -14.62 11.82
C GLU A 85 -16.49 -14.08 10.92
N LYS A 86 -16.63 -12.76 10.84
CA LYS A 86 -17.64 -12.05 10.04
C LYS A 86 -17.19 -11.72 8.61
N VAL A 87 -16.06 -12.23 8.13
CA VAL A 87 -15.67 -12.14 6.72
C VAL A 87 -16.63 -12.98 5.88
N CYS A 88 -17.24 -12.35 4.89
CA CYS A 88 -18.26 -12.92 4.02
C CYS A 88 -17.76 -12.94 2.56
N ILE A 89 -18.41 -13.73 1.69
CA ILE A 89 -18.25 -13.61 0.24
C ILE A 89 -19.23 -12.59 -0.32
N TYR A 90 -18.73 -11.69 -1.15
CA TYR A 90 -19.51 -10.71 -1.89
C TYR A 90 -19.40 -10.96 -3.40
N VAL A 91 -20.47 -10.65 -4.12
CA VAL A 91 -20.60 -10.74 -5.58
C VAL A 91 -21.03 -9.38 -6.14
N SER A 92 -20.52 -9.04 -7.32
CA SER A 92 -21.04 -7.96 -8.16
C SER A 92 -21.10 -8.45 -9.62
N ARG A 93 -22.09 -7.98 -10.37
CA ARG A 93 -22.31 -8.34 -11.78
C ARG A 93 -22.08 -7.11 -12.66
N ARG A 94 -21.44 -7.28 -13.81
CA ARG A 94 -21.23 -6.22 -14.81
C ARG A 94 -22.25 -6.37 -15.94
N LEU A 95 -23.33 -5.59 -15.85
CA LEU A 95 -24.44 -5.59 -16.79
C LEU A 95 -24.40 -4.29 -17.60
N ASN A 96 -24.57 -4.36 -18.91
CA ASN A 96 -24.59 -3.18 -19.81
C ASN A 96 -23.41 -2.20 -19.60
N GLY A 97 -22.23 -2.73 -19.27
CA GLY A 97 -21.02 -1.94 -19.03
C GLY A 97 -20.78 -1.45 -17.60
N ALA A 98 -21.75 -1.60 -16.68
CA ALA A 98 -21.68 -1.09 -15.31
C ALA A 98 -21.74 -2.20 -14.25
N TRP A 99 -21.01 -2.03 -13.14
CA TRP A 99 -21.02 -2.96 -12.00
C TRP A 99 -22.19 -2.68 -11.05
N THR A 100 -22.88 -3.74 -10.60
CA THR A 100 -23.87 -3.66 -9.51
C THR A 100 -23.19 -3.41 -8.17
N GLU A 101 -23.94 -2.94 -7.18
CA GLU A 101 -23.45 -2.91 -5.80
C GLU A 101 -23.06 -4.32 -5.29
N PRO A 102 -22.07 -4.43 -4.39
CA PRO A 102 -21.67 -5.72 -3.80
C PRO A 102 -22.77 -6.35 -2.93
N ILE A 103 -23.32 -7.49 -3.36
CA ILE A 103 -24.27 -8.29 -2.57
C ILE A 103 -23.55 -9.40 -1.80
N LYS A 104 -23.96 -9.67 -0.55
CA LYS A 104 -23.42 -10.74 0.29
C LYS A 104 -24.07 -12.08 -0.08
N VAL A 105 -23.29 -13.09 -0.46
CA VAL A 105 -23.82 -14.39 -0.95
C VAL A 105 -23.47 -15.59 -0.05
N ALA A 106 -22.44 -15.48 0.78
CA ALA A 106 -22.12 -16.46 1.83
C ALA A 106 -21.48 -15.73 3.03
N ASP A 107 -21.77 -16.16 4.25
CA ASP A 107 -21.40 -15.43 5.47
C ASP A 107 -20.73 -16.27 6.56
N GLY A 108 -20.55 -17.57 6.31
CA GLY A 108 -19.73 -18.46 7.12
C GLY A 108 -20.42 -19.06 8.34
N VAL A 109 -21.74 -18.89 8.45
CA VAL A 109 -22.57 -19.58 9.45
C VAL A 109 -22.67 -21.05 9.09
N LEU A 110 -22.37 -21.93 10.05
CA LEU A 110 -22.48 -23.40 9.92
C LEU A 110 -23.68 -23.95 10.70
N ASN A 111 -24.02 -23.31 11.83
CA ASN A 111 -25.19 -23.57 12.67
C ASN A 111 -25.36 -22.37 13.64
N ASP A 112 -26.38 -22.42 14.49
CA ASP A 112 -26.77 -21.33 15.40
C ASP A 112 -25.65 -20.83 16.35
N SER A 113 -24.68 -21.69 16.69
CA SER A 113 -23.57 -21.36 17.60
C SER A 113 -22.21 -21.22 16.89
N THR A 114 -22.09 -21.66 15.64
CA THR A 114 -20.80 -21.80 14.94
C THR A 114 -20.75 -20.96 13.68
N ARG A 115 -19.83 -19.99 13.67
CA ARG A 115 -19.52 -19.16 12.51
C ARG A 115 -18.01 -19.03 12.34
N TYR A 116 -17.55 -19.10 11.09
CA TYR A 116 -16.16 -18.82 10.73
C TYR A 116 -16.05 -17.88 9.53
N ALA A 117 -14.86 -17.34 9.31
CA ALA A 117 -14.56 -16.56 8.12
C ALA A 117 -14.81 -17.36 6.83
N CYS A 118 -15.38 -16.71 5.82
CA CYS A 118 -15.33 -17.17 4.44
C CYS A 118 -14.00 -16.79 3.77
N TRP A 119 -13.56 -17.60 2.81
CA TRP A 119 -12.25 -17.45 2.16
C TRP A 119 -12.26 -17.82 0.68
N ASN A 120 -11.31 -17.24 -0.06
CA ASN A 120 -10.94 -17.55 -1.45
C ASN A 120 -12.11 -18.04 -2.32
N PRO A 121 -13.06 -17.15 -2.68
CA PRO A 121 -14.07 -17.48 -3.66
C PRO A 121 -13.41 -17.74 -5.03
N VAL A 122 -13.97 -18.68 -5.77
CA VAL A 122 -13.60 -19.00 -7.15
C VAL A 122 -14.88 -19.24 -7.93
N LEU A 123 -15.11 -18.46 -8.97
CA LEU A 123 -16.24 -18.61 -9.88
C LEU A 123 -15.87 -19.53 -11.04
N TYR A 124 -16.84 -20.29 -11.53
CA TYR A 124 -16.76 -21.05 -12.78
C TYR A 124 -18.14 -21.16 -13.42
N GLN A 125 -18.30 -20.65 -14.64
CA GLN A 125 -19.51 -20.83 -15.42
C GLN A 125 -19.45 -22.19 -16.13
N VAL A 126 -20.38 -23.10 -15.82
CA VAL A 126 -20.52 -24.35 -16.58
C VAL A 126 -21.02 -24.01 -17.99
N PRO A 127 -20.42 -24.52 -19.07
CA PRO A 127 -20.93 -24.31 -20.42
C PRO A 127 -22.39 -24.78 -20.55
N GLY A 128 -23.31 -23.83 -20.82
CA GLY A 128 -24.75 -24.10 -20.92
C GLY A 128 -25.45 -24.50 -19.61
N GLY A 129 -24.85 -24.25 -18.44
CA GLY A 129 -25.42 -24.64 -17.14
C GLY A 129 -25.26 -23.57 -16.05
N ASP A 130 -25.25 -24.00 -14.79
CA ASP A 130 -25.14 -23.12 -13.62
C ASP A 130 -23.78 -22.39 -13.52
N LEU A 131 -23.82 -21.20 -12.92
CA LEU A 131 -22.63 -20.55 -12.36
C LEU A 131 -22.29 -21.17 -11.00
N LEU A 132 -21.08 -21.72 -10.87
CA LEU A 132 -20.57 -22.29 -9.63
C LEU A 132 -19.75 -21.26 -8.85
N LEU A 133 -19.95 -21.20 -7.53
CA LEU A 133 -19.12 -20.45 -6.59
C LEU A 133 -18.52 -21.41 -5.56
N PHE A 134 -17.23 -21.70 -5.70
CA PHE A 134 -16.45 -22.44 -4.72
C PHE A 134 -15.82 -21.49 -3.71
N TYR A 135 -15.93 -21.76 -2.41
CA TYR A 135 -15.35 -20.94 -1.34
C TYR A 135 -15.05 -21.83 -0.13
N LYS A 136 -14.33 -21.31 0.86
CA LYS A 136 -13.90 -22.11 2.02
C LYS A 136 -14.44 -21.46 3.28
N ILE A 137 -14.83 -22.25 4.28
CA ILE A 137 -15.23 -21.79 5.61
C ILE A 137 -14.27 -22.39 6.61
N GLY A 138 -13.78 -21.58 7.56
CA GLY A 138 -12.99 -22.09 8.69
C GLY A 138 -12.15 -21.05 9.43
N PRO A 139 -11.62 -21.40 10.62
CA PRO A 139 -10.90 -20.48 11.48
C PRO A 139 -9.55 -20.02 10.91
N ASN A 140 -8.92 -20.85 10.08
CA ASN A 140 -7.64 -20.57 9.42
C ASN A 140 -7.42 -21.52 8.23
N VAL A 141 -6.38 -21.26 7.44
CA VAL A 141 -6.01 -22.01 6.21
C VAL A 141 -5.74 -23.50 6.45
N ALA A 142 -5.35 -23.92 7.65
CA ALA A 142 -5.10 -25.33 7.96
C ALA A 142 -6.38 -26.08 8.39
N GLY A 143 -7.37 -25.37 8.92
CA GLY A 143 -8.64 -25.92 9.43
C GLY A 143 -9.87 -25.53 8.62
N TRP A 144 -9.71 -25.08 7.38
CA TRP A 144 -10.85 -24.75 6.50
C TRP A 144 -11.40 -26.00 5.78
N THR A 145 -12.68 -25.94 5.40
CA THR A 145 -13.33 -26.95 4.55
C THR A 145 -13.79 -26.31 3.24
N GLY A 146 -13.94 -27.13 2.19
CA GLY A 146 -14.44 -26.69 0.89
C GLY A 146 -15.97 -26.59 0.88
N TRP A 147 -16.50 -25.55 0.24
CA TRP A 147 -17.94 -25.30 0.08
C TRP A 147 -18.25 -24.83 -1.34
N MET A 148 -19.48 -25.07 -1.77
CA MET A 148 -20.01 -24.65 -3.06
C MET A 148 -21.41 -24.05 -2.91
N LYS A 149 -21.73 -23.07 -3.76
CA LYS A 149 -23.08 -22.63 -4.08
C LYS A 149 -23.23 -22.59 -5.61
N THR A 150 -24.44 -22.75 -6.12
CA THR A 150 -24.73 -22.58 -7.56
C THR A 150 -25.73 -21.45 -7.78
N SER A 151 -25.80 -20.95 -9.01
CA SER A 151 -26.77 -19.97 -9.50
C SER A 151 -27.18 -20.36 -10.91
N SER A 152 -28.47 -20.57 -11.13
CA SER A 152 -29.08 -20.84 -12.43
C SER A 152 -29.53 -19.56 -13.16
N ASP A 153 -29.35 -18.39 -12.53
CA ASP A 153 -29.77 -17.06 -12.97
C ASP A 153 -28.60 -16.05 -12.99
N HIS A 154 -27.44 -16.55 -13.43
CA HIS A 154 -26.25 -15.75 -13.77
C HIS A 154 -25.76 -14.84 -12.63
N GLY A 155 -25.87 -15.34 -11.40
CA GLY A 155 -25.42 -14.72 -10.16
C GLY A 155 -26.44 -13.80 -9.48
N LEU A 156 -27.69 -13.75 -9.94
CA LEU A 156 -28.77 -12.98 -9.31
C LEU A 156 -29.18 -13.59 -7.96
N THR A 157 -29.51 -14.88 -7.93
CA THR A 157 -29.78 -15.65 -6.71
C THR A 157 -28.81 -16.82 -6.59
N TRP A 158 -28.75 -17.43 -5.40
CA TRP A 158 -27.77 -18.46 -5.09
C TRP A 158 -28.35 -19.54 -4.19
N SER A 159 -28.01 -20.79 -4.48
CA SER A 159 -28.43 -21.99 -3.74
C SER A 159 -28.12 -21.93 -2.23
N ALA A 160 -28.73 -22.85 -1.46
CA ALA A 160 -28.19 -23.19 -0.14
C ALA A 160 -26.71 -23.61 -0.24
N PRO A 161 -25.88 -23.35 0.79
CA PRO A 161 -24.47 -23.74 0.80
C PRO A 161 -24.32 -25.26 0.93
N GLN A 162 -23.53 -25.86 0.05
CA GLN A 162 -23.20 -27.29 0.06
C GLN A 162 -21.76 -27.47 0.53
N ALA A 163 -21.54 -28.31 1.54
CA ALA A 163 -20.20 -28.75 1.92
C ALA A 163 -19.64 -29.73 0.86
N LEU A 164 -18.35 -29.58 0.51
CA LEU A 164 -17.64 -30.58 -0.29
C LEU A 164 -17.28 -31.79 0.60
N PRO A 165 -17.08 -32.99 0.01
CA PRO A 165 -16.68 -34.19 0.78
C PRO A 165 -15.41 -33.98 1.60
N GLU A 166 -15.23 -34.77 2.67
CA GLU A 166 -14.05 -34.67 3.52
C GLU A 166 -12.75 -34.81 2.70
N GLY A 167 -11.79 -33.93 2.97
CA GLY A 167 -10.52 -33.86 2.24
C GLY A 167 -10.60 -33.20 0.86
N VAL A 168 -11.78 -32.89 0.32
CA VAL A 168 -11.97 -32.12 -0.91
C VAL A 168 -12.08 -30.63 -0.57
N LEU A 169 -11.29 -29.79 -1.25
CA LEU A 169 -11.28 -28.34 -1.06
C LEU A 169 -11.75 -27.57 -2.30
N GLY A 170 -11.86 -28.26 -3.43
CA GLY A 170 -12.15 -27.65 -4.72
C GLY A 170 -11.00 -26.73 -5.17
N PRO A 171 -11.27 -25.74 -6.02
CA PRO A 171 -10.23 -24.84 -6.53
C PRO A 171 -9.77 -23.89 -5.42
N ILE A 172 -8.51 -23.92 -4.99
CA ILE A 172 -8.09 -23.13 -3.81
C ILE A 172 -8.13 -21.61 -4.04
N LYS A 173 -7.87 -21.15 -5.28
CA LYS A 173 -7.81 -19.72 -5.63
C LYS A 173 -7.94 -19.44 -7.13
N ASN A 174 -7.44 -20.32 -8.01
CA ASN A 174 -7.56 -20.16 -9.47
C ASN A 174 -8.78 -20.91 -9.98
N LYS A 175 -9.37 -20.41 -11.08
CA LYS A 175 -10.49 -21.04 -11.77
C LYS A 175 -10.18 -22.50 -12.15
N PRO A 176 -11.16 -23.42 -12.04
CA PRO A 176 -11.10 -24.72 -12.69
C PRO A 176 -10.96 -24.62 -14.22
N VAL A 177 -10.55 -25.71 -14.85
CA VAL A 177 -10.58 -25.86 -16.32
C VAL A 177 -11.16 -27.22 -16.71
N GLN A 178 -11.85 -27.29 -17.84
CA GLN A 178 -12.41 -28.54 -18.36
C GLN A 178 -11.31 -29.36 -19.06
N VAL A 179 -11.13 -30.61 -18.66
CA VAL A 179 -10.17 -31.55 -19.27
C VAL A 179 -10.88 -32.88 -19.56
N GLY A 180 -11.15 -33.14 -20.83
CA GLY A 180 -12.00 -34.25 -21.24
C GLY A 180 -13.38 -34.16 -20.56
N ALA A 181 -13.81 -35.25 -19.92
CA ALA A 181 -15.08 -35.31 -19.19
C ALA A 181 -15.04 -34.74 -17.75
N SER A 182 -13.88 -34.31 -17.25
CA SER A 182 -13.71 -33.83 -15.87
C SER A 182 -13.40 -32.34 -15.81
N LEU A 183 -14.03 -31.65 -14.86
CA LEU A 183 -13.62 -30.33 -14.40
C LEU A 183 -12.45 -30.49 -13.41
N PHE A 184 -11.28 -29.95 -13.77
CA PHE A 184 -10.07 -29.98 -12.95
C PHE A 184 -10.02 -28.74 -12.06
N CYS A 185 -10.23 -28.91 -10.76
CA CYS A 185 -10.12 -27.84 -9.78
C CYS A 185 -8.67 -27.74 -9.24
N PRO A 186 -7.92 -26.66 -9.54
CA PRO A 186 -6.55 -26.49 -9.07
C PRO A 186 -6.49 -26.30 -7.55
N SER A 187 -5.94 -27.29 -6.84
CA SER A 187 -5.97 -27.36 -5.38
C SER A 187 -4.57 -27.41 -4.75
N SER A 188 -4.50 -27.21 -3.44
CA SER A 188 -3.25 -27.23 -2.68
C SER A 188 -3.48 -27.31 -1.17
N THR A 189 -2.58 -27.97 -0.44
CA THR A 189 -2.58 -28.00 1.04
C THR A 189 -1.29 -27.38 1.61
N GLU A 190 -1.35 -26.89 2.85
CA GLU A 190 -0.20 -26.29 3.55
C GLU A 190 0.28 -27.09 4.79
N SER A 191 -0.46 -28.14 5.21
CA SER A 191 -0.27 -28.83 6.50
C SER A 191 0.97 -29.73 6.59
N LYS A 192 1.55 -30.14 5.47
CA LYS A 192 2.78 -30.97 5.39
C LYS A 192 3.74 -30.37 4.37
N GLY A 193 4.04 -29.08 4.54
CA GLY A 193 4.62 -28.24 3.49
C GLY A 193 3.60 -27.87 2.42
N TRP A 194 4.00 -26.99 1.51
CA TRP A 194 3.15 -26.48 0.43
C TRP A 194 3.09 -27.46 -0.75
N ARG A 195 1.94 -28.12 -0.93
CA ARG A 195 1.74 -29.20 -1.91
C ARG A 195 0.55 -28.97 -2.82
N VAL A 196 0.77 -29.05 -4.14
CA VAL A 196 -0.25 -28.99 -5.19
C VAL A 196 -0.90 -30.37 -5.38
N HIS A 197 -2.22 -30.37 -5.59
CA HIS A 197 -3.02 -31.52 -5.99
C HIS A 197 -4.24 -31.01 -6.79
N PHE A 198 -5.04 -31.91 -7.35
CA PHE A 198 -6.24 -31.54 -8.11
C PHE A 198 -7.45 -32.27 -7.55
N ASP A 199 -8.52 -31.52 -7.29
CA ASP A 199 -9.83 -32.08 -6.97
C ASP A 199 -10.64 -32.12 -8.27
N LEU A 200 -11.15 -33.28 -8.66
CA LEU A 200 -11.81 -33.48 -9.96
C LEU A 200 -13.27 -33.82 -9.79
N THR A 201 -14.14 -33.26 -10.62
CA THR A 201 -15.57 -33.63 -10.70
C THR A 201 -16.02 -33.79 -12.14
N ARG A 202 -16.94 -34.73 -12.42
CA ARG A 202 -17.52 -34.97 -13.76
C ARG A 202 -18.95 -34.48 -13.90
N ASP A 203 -19.55 -34.03 -12.80
CA ASP A 203 -20.98 -33.77 -12.65
C ASP A 203 -21.24 -32.43 -11.93
N ASN A 204 -20.32 -31.49 -12.12
CA ASN A 204 -20.35 -30.13 -11.59
C ASN A 204 -20.41 -30.04 -10.06
N GLY A 205 -19.72 -30.97 -9.38
CA GLY A 205 -19.46 -30.92 -7.95
C GLY A 205 -20.30 -31.87 -7.10
N LYS A 206 -21.02 -32.82 -7.70
CA LYS A 206 -21.81 -33.83 -6.95
C LYS A 206 -20.91 -34.99 -6.50
N THR A 207 -20.05 -35.50 -7.39
CA THR A 207 -19.03 -36.51 -7.09
C THR A 207 -17.63 -35.97 -7.34
N TRP A 208 -16.68 -36.50 -6.57
CA TRP A 208 -15.29 -36.00 -6.52
C TRP A 208 -14.27 -37.13 -6.51
N SER A 209 -13.11 -36.87 -7.12
CA SER A 209 -11.89 -37.67 -7.02
C SER A 209 -10.68 -36.74 -6.85
N LYS A 210 -9.50 -37.29 -6.52
CA LYS A 210 -8.30 -36.49 -6.24
C LYS A 210 -7.09 -37.05 -6.98
N LEU A 211 -6.28 -36.15 -7.58
CA LEU A 211 -4.98 -36.47 -8.16
C LEU A 211 -3.85 -35.75 -7.41
N GLY A 212 -2.75 -36.45 -7.18
CA GLY A 212 -1.58 -35.95 -6.45
C GLY A 212 -1.59 -36.28 -4.95
N PRO A 213 -0.74 -35.63 -4.13
CA PRO A 213 0.05 -34.45 -4.47
C PRO A 213 1.16 -34.72 -5.50
N ILE A 214 1.49 -33.70 -6.29
CA ILE A 214 2.51 -33.78 -7.35
C ILE A 214 3.87 -33.19 -6.93
N ASN A 215 4.04 -32.88 -5.64
CA ASN A 215 5.31 -32.44 -5.07
C ASN A 215 5.42 -32.81 -3.58
N ASP A 216 6.65 -32.89 -3.09
CA ASP A 216 7.01 -33.35 -1.74
C ASP A 216 6.69 -32.35 -0.60
N GLY A 217 6.47 -31.08 -0.93
CA GLY A 217 6.33 -29.98 0.04
C GLY A 217 7.65 -29.58 0.72
N LYS A 218 8.79 -30.09 0.27
CA LYS A 218 10.14 -29.82 0.81
C LYS A 218 11.00 -29.13 -0.24
N THR A 219 11.34 -29.83 -1.32
CA THR A 219 12.16 -29.33 -2.44
C THR A 219 11.48 -28.15 -3.13
N TRP A 220 10.20 -28.32 -3.45
CA TRP A 220 9.35 -27.25 -3.95
C TRP A 220 8.20 -27.00 -2.97
N ASN A 221 8.11 -25.77 -2.48
CA ASN A 221 7.01 -25.32 -1.64
C ASN A 221 6.06 -24.49 -2.51
N VAL A 222 5.05 -25.15 -3.08
CA VAL A 222 4.16 -24.61 -4.13
C VAL A 222 2.68 -24.78 -3.80
N ILE A 223 1.87 -23.77 -4.15
CA ILE A 223 0.42 -23.73 -3.96
C ILE A 223 -0.26 -22.98 -5.10
N GLN A 224 -1.60 -23.00 -5.12
CA GLN A 224 -2.43 -22.15 -5.98
C GLN A 224 -2.01 -22.22 -7.47
N PRO A 225 -2.03 -23.41 -8.11
CA PRO A 225 -1.63 -23.55 -9.50
C PRO A 225 -2.68 -22.93 -10.43
N SER A 226 -2.23 -22.36 -11.55
CA SER A 226 -3.08 -22.03 -12.71
C SER A 226 -2.84 -23.10 -13.76
N ILE A 227 -3.87 -23.57 -14.48
CA ILE A 227 -3.74 -24.60 -15.52
C ILE A 227 -3.81 -23.94 -16.90
N LEU A 228 -2.90 -24.31 -17.79
CA LEU A 228 -2.78 -23.84 -19.17
C LEU A 228 -2.88 -25.04 -20.13
N HIS A 229 -3.71 -24.90 -21.16
CA HIS A 229 -3.85 -25.89 -22.23
C HIS A 229 -2.81 -25.64 -23.32
N HIS A 230 -2.20 -26.71 -23.81
CA HIS A 230 -1.18 -26.70 -24.87
C HIS A 230 -1.59 -27.49 -26.14
N GLY A 231 -2.85 -27.91 -26.22
CA GLY A 231 -3.37 -28.80 -27.26
C GLY A 231 -3.05 -30.28 -27.00
N ASN A 232 -3.76 -31.18 -27.69
CA ASN A 232 -3.53 -32.62 -27.70
C ASN A 232 -3.41 -33.28 -26.30
N GLY A 233 -4.18 -32.80 -25.33
CA GLY A 233 -4.15 -33.28 -23.94
C GLY A 233 -2.93 -32.83 -23.11
N ARG A 234 -1.99 -32.08 -23.68
CA ARG A 234 -0.86 -31.51 -22.95
C ARG A 234 -1.34 -30.33 -22.10
N LEU A 235 -0.97 -30.35 -20.82
CA LEU A 235 -1.24 -29.30 -19.84
C LEU A 235 0.05 -28.79 -19.23
N GLN A 236 0.05 -27.52 -18.83
CA GLN A 236 1.08 -26.91 -18.00
C GLN A 236 0.43 -26.28 -16.78
N ILE A 237 1.11 -26.32 -15.64
CA ILE A 237 0.76 -25.48 -14.48
C ILE A 237 1.77 -24.38 -14.22
N LEU A 238 1.29 -23.26 -13.68
CA LEU A 238 2.08 -22.21 -13.06
C LEU A 238 1.67 -22.03 -11.60
N CYS A 239 2.61 -22.22 -10.68
CA CYS A 239 2.35 -22.24 -9.24
C CYS A 239 3.04 -21.07 -8.53
N ARG A 240 2.33 -20.48 -7.55
CA ARG A 240 2.96 -19.63 -6.53
C ARG A 240 3.92 -20.49 -5.71
N SER A 241 5.12 -19.98 -5.42
CA SER A 241 6.11 -20.71 -4.62
C SER A 241 6.75 -19.86 -3.51
N ARG A 242 7.43 -20.54 -2.56
CA ARG A 242 8.38 -19.91 -1.62
C ARG A 242 9.79 -19.76 -2.23
N ASN A 243 10.04 -20.35 -3.38
CA ASN A 243 11.34 -20.47 -4.05
C ASN A 243 11.73 -19.22 -4.89
N ARG A 244 11.12 -18.05 -4.62
CA ARG A 244 11.41 -16.72 -5.24
C ARG A 244 11.08 -16.57 -6.74
N VAL A 245 10.51 -17.62 -7.36
CA VAL A 245 10.08 -17.68 -8.76
C VAL A 245 8.70 -18.36 -8.86
N LEU A 246 7.98 -18.20 -9.96
CA LEU A 246 6.87 -19.12 -10.27
C LEU A 246 7.43 -20.50 -10.62
N ALA A 247 6.85 -21.54 -10.04
CA ALA A 247 7.18 -22.92 -10.40
C ALA A 247 6.27 -23.40 -11.53
N THR A 248 6.71 -24.40 -12.28
CA THR A 248 5.94 -25.01 -13.37
C THR A 248 6.18 -26.51 -13.47
N ALA A 249 5.16 -27.25 -13.88
CA ALA A 249 5.20 -28.66 -14.22
C ALA A 249 4.28 -28.91 -15.43
N TRP A 250 4.47 -30.05 -16.08
CA TRP A 250 3.79 -30.43 -17.32
C TRP A 250 3.11 -31.79 -17.16
N SER A 251 2.01 -31.98 -17.87
CA SER A 251 1.36 -33.27 -18.08
C SER A 251 1.19 -33.46 -19.59
N GLU A 252 1.46 -34.66 -20.07
CA GLU A 252 1.32 -35.05 -21.48
C GLU A 252 0.07 -35.95 -21.71
N ASP A 253 -0.73 -36.17 -20.65
CA ASP A 253 -1.75 -37.23 -20.57
C ASP A 253 -3.08 -36.74 -19.95
N ASN A 254 -3.52 -35.53 -20.29
CA ASN A 254 -4.75 -34.91 -19.75
C ASN A 254 -4.75 -34.72 -18.22
N GLY A 255 -3.59 -34.45 -17.63
CA GLY A 255 -3.43 -34.14 -16.21
C GLY A 255 -3.39 -35.35 -15.29
N LEU A 256 -3.28 -36.58 -15.82
CA LEU A 256 -3.24 -37.82 -15.04
C LEU A 256 -1.88 -37.99 -14.34
N THR A 257 -0.78 -37.77 -15.05
CA THR A 257 0.59 -37.73 -14.51
C THR A 257 1.25 -36.38 -14.75
N TRP A 258 2.23 -36.04 -13.92
CA TRP A 258 2.90 -34.74 -13.93
C TRP A 258 4.41 -34.88 -13.81
N SER A 259 5.14 -34.05 -14.56
CA SER A 259 6.59 -33.91 -14.44
C SER A 259 6.99 -33.30 -13.10
N ASP A 260 8.26 -33.45 -12.73
CA ASP A 260 8.85 -32.69 -11.63
C ASP A 260 8.64 -31.17 -11.77
N MET A 261 8.49 -30.51 -10.63
CA MET A 261 8.42 -29.05 -10.52
C MET A 261 9.77 -28.41 -10.91
N LYS A 262 9.72 -27.38 -11.76
CA LYS A 262 10.88 -26.62 -12.24
C LYS A 262 10.62 -25.11 -12.15
N ALA A 263 11.68 -24.31 -12.21
CA ALA A 263 11.54 -22.85 -12.29
C ALA A 263 11.01 -22.44 -13.67
N SER A 264 10.02 -21.54 -13.71
CA SER A 264 9.46 -20.99 -14.96
C SER A 264 10.32 -19.89 -15.61
N GLY A 265 11.34 -19.38 -14.91
CA GLY A 265 12.08 -18.18 -15.29
C GLY A 265 11.38 -16.85 -14.97
N LEU A 266 10.19 -16.89 -14.34
CA LEU A 266 9.49 -15.69 -13.87
C LEU A 266 9.75 -15.44 -12.38
N PRO A 267 10.30 -14.28 -11.96
CA PRO A 267 10.44 -13.93 -10.55
C PRO A 267 9.07 -13.72 -9.92
N ASN A 268 8.91 -14.09 -8.63
CA ASN A 268 7.67 -13.84 -7.91
C ASN A 268 7.91 -13.61 -6.41
N PRO A 269 7.24 -12.61 -5.78
CA PRO A 269 7.43 -12.25 -4.39
C PRO A 269 6.66 -13.15 -3.40
N ASN A 270 6.38 -14.40 -3.77
CA ASN A 270 5.46 -15.31 -3.10
C ASN A 270 4.05 -14.69 -2.95
N SER A 271 3.50 -14.29 -4.09
CA SER A 271 2.17 -13.70 -4.23
C SER A 271 1.33 -14.49 -5.21
N GLY A 272 0.02 -14.54 -4.96
CA GLY A 272 -0.94 -15.22 -5.82
C GLY A 272 -0.92 -14.66 -7.24
N THR A 273 -1.14 -15.55 -8.21
CA THR A 273 -1.20 -15.27 -9.65
C THR A 273 -2.50 -15.85 -10.21
N ASP A 274 -2.76 -15.62 -11.50
CA ASP A 274 -3.67 -16.43 -12.32
C ASP A 274 -3.15 -16.40 -13.76
N ALA A 275 -3.50 -17.41 -14.55
CA ALA A 275 -3.08 -17.55 -15.94
C ALA A 275 -4.20 -18.13 -16.81
N VAL A 276 -4.13 -17.91 -18.12
CA VAL A 276 -5.09 -18.41 -19.10
C VAL A 276 -4.40 -18.69 -20.44
N THR A 277 -4.80 -19.76 -21.13
CA THR A 277 -4.47 -19.94 -22.55
C THR A 277 -5.47 -19.14 -23.36
N LEU A 278 -4.99 -18.26 -24.22
CA LEU A 278 -5.79 -17.44 -25.12
C LEU A 278 -6.28 -18.28 -26.32
N MET A 279 -7.37 -17.83 -26.94
CA MET A 279 -7.96 -18.46 -28.13
C MET A 279 -6.98 -18.58 -29.32
N ASP A 280 -5.98 -17.70 -29.41
CA ASP A 280 -4.92 -17.74 -30.43
C ASP A 280 -3.73 -18.65 -30.07
N GLY A 281 -3.85 -19.43 -28.99
CA GLY A 281 -2.84 -20.37 -28.51
C GLY A 281 -1.72 -19.74 -27.68
N ARG A 282 -1.64 -18.41 -27.52
CA ARG A 282 -0.72 -17.79 -26.57
C ARG A 282 -1.14 -18.09 -25.13
N HIS A 283 -0.23 -18.00 -24.18
CA HIS A 283 -0.51 -18.09 -22.74
C HIS A 283 -0.24 -16.76 -22.07
N LEU A 284 -1.15 -16.33 -21.20
CA LEU A 284 -1.08 -15.06 -20.47
C LEU A 284 -1.05 -15.35 -18.97
N VAL A 285 -0.15 -14.69 -18.24
CA VAL A 285 -0.07 -14.76 -16.77
C VAL A 285 -0.09 -13.37 -16.14
N VAL A 286 -0.91 -13.21 -15.10
CA VAL A 286 -0.97 -12.00 -14.27
C VAL A 286 -0.28 -12.28 -12.93
N TYR A 287 0.78 -11.53 -12.65
CA TYR A 287 1.68 -11.79 -11.52
C TYR A 287 2.46 -10.55 -11.10
N ASN A 288 3.01 -10.54 -9.88
CA ASN A 288 3.96 -9.50 -9.48
C ASN A 288 5.38 -9.84 -9.98
N HIS A 289 5.96 -9.03 -10.86
CA HIS A 289 7.33 -9.19 -11.35
C HIS A 289 8.36 -8.64 -10.34
N ALA A 290 8.51 -9.33 -9.21
CA ALA A 290 9.45 -8.94 -8.16
C ALA A 290 10.16 -10.15 -7.57
N LYS A 291 11.49 -10.09 -7.44
CA LYS A 291 12.29 -11.16 -6.82
C LYS A 291 12.59 -10.80 -5.36
N PRO A 292 12.18 -11.61 -4.36
CA PRO A 292 12.56 -11.40 -2.96
C PRO A 292 14.07 -11.31 -2.78
N PRO A 293 14.59 -10.60 -1.76
CA PRO A 293 15.99 -10.67 -1.34
C PRO A 293 16.48 -12.12 -1.15
N LYS A 294 17.79 -12.37 -1.31
CA LYS A 294 18.39 -13.68 -0.99
C LYS A 294 18.10 -14.04 0.47
N GLY A 295 17.89 -15.33 0.78
CA GLY A 295 17.50 -15.79 2.11
C GLY A 295 16.03 -15.59 2.49
N THR A 296 15.27 -14.76 1.75
CA THR A 296 13.85 -14.50 2.04
C THR A 296 12.91 -15.26 1.11
N THR A 297 11.69 -15.56 1.59
CA THR A 297 10.64 -16.26 0.83
C THR A 297 9.45 -15.37 0.46
N LYS A 298 9.51 -14.06 0.72
CA LYS A 298 8.46 -13.08 0.44
C LYS A 298 9.09 -11.74 0.03
N GLY A 299 8.42 -11.00 -0.85
CA GLY A 299 8.83 -9.66 -1.26
C GLY A 299 7.64 -8.71 -1.40
N GLY A 300 7.89 -7.52 -1.92
CA GLY A 300 6.83 -6.55 -2.21
C GLY A 300 5.87 -7.05 -3.30
N ARG A 301 4.57 -6.81 -3.11
CA ARG A 301 3.48 -7.13 -4.05
C ARG A 301 3.26 -6.00 -5.06
N THR A 302 4.34 -5.60 -5.74
CA THR A 302 4.39 -4.51 -6.72
C THR A 302 5.68 -4.67 -7.55
N PRO A 303 5.69 -4.32 -8.85
CA PRO A 303 4.52 -4.03 -9.70
C PRO A 303 3.56 -5.23 -9.85
N LEU A 304 2.42 -5.04 -10.49
CA LEU A 304 1.53 -6.10 -10.99
C LEU A 304 1.55 -6.07 -12.52
N ASN A 305 1.90 -7.20 -13.12
CA ASN A 305 2.32 -7.30 -14.51
C ASN A 305 1.51 -8.35 -15.27
N VAL A 306 1.43 -8.18 -16.60
CA VAL A 306 0.97 -9.21 -17.52
C VAL A 306 2.13 -9.63 -18.42
N ALA A 307 2.51 -10.91 -18.35
CA ALA A 307 3.45 -11.52 -19.29
C ALA A 307 2.73 -12.51 -20.22
N VAL A 308 3.22 -12.61 -21.45
CA VAL A 308 2.67 -13.46 -22.51
C VAL A 308 3.74 -14.43 -23.01
N SER A 309 3.35 -15.65 -23.37
CA SER A 309 4.21 -16.68 -23.94
C SER A 309 3.55 -17.34 -25.15
N LYS A 310 4.35 -17.87 -26.08
CA LYS A 310 3.87 -18.71 -27.21
C LYS A 310 4.01 -20.22 -26.95
N ASP A 311 4.77 -20.60 -25.93
CA ASP A 311 5.21 -21.98 -25.71
C ASP A 311 5.18 -22.41 -24.22
N GLY A 312 4.73 -21.52 -23.32
CA GLY A 312 4.70 -21.71 -21.87
C GLY A 312 6.08 -21.65 -21.20
N LYS A 313 7.17 -21.55 -21.98
CA LYS A 313 8.56 -21.69 -21.54
C LYS A 313 9.32 -20.36 -21.62
N ARG A 314 9.10 -19.60 -22.69
CA ARG A 314 9.68 -18.27 -22.93
C ARG A 314 8.62 -17.21 -22.73
N TRP A 315 8.83 -16.33 -21.74
CA TRP A 315 7.89 -15.30 -21.34
C TRP A 315 8.36 -13.91 -21.75
N TYR A 316 7.41 -13.09 -22.21
CA TYR A 316 7.60 -11.75 -22.73
C TYR A 316 6.80 -10.76 -21.90
N ALA A 317 7.36 -9.59 -21.67
CA ALA A 317 6.70 -8.47 -21.02
C ALA A 317 5.68 -7.83 -21.98
N SER A 318 4.46 -7.58 -21.46
CA SER A 318 3.36 -7.00 -22.24
C SER A 318 2.69 -5.81 -21.54
N LEU A 319 2.28 -5.95 -20.27
CA LEU A 319 1.64 -4.84 -19.53
C LEU A 319 2.15 -4.68 -18.10
N VAL A 320 2.02 -3.46 -17.60
CA VAL A 320 2.08 -3.09 -16.17
C VAL A 320 0.70 -2.56 -15.79
N LEU A 321 -0.06 -3.37 -15.04
CA LEU A 321 -1.39 -3.00 -14.55
C LEU A 321 -1.28 -1.94 -13.46
N GLU A 322 -0.40 -2.20 -12.50
CA GLU A 322 -0.09 -1.33 -11.36
C GLU A 322 1.42 -1.30 -11.15
N ASP A 323 1.93 -0.10 -10.86
CA ASP A 323 3.27 0.09 -10.32
C ASP A 323 3.22 1.24 -9.31
N SER A 324 3.89 1.04 -8.19
CA SER A 324 3.92 1.95 -7.06
C SER A 324 4.97 1.47 -6.05
N PRO A 325 5.64 2.38 -5.31
CA PRO A 325 6.37 1.99 -4.09
C PRO A 325 5.46 1.31 -3.05
N ILE A 326 4.13 1.46 -3.18
CA ILE A 326 3.10 0.94 -2.29
C ILE A 326 2.80 -0.52 -2.65
N SER A 327 3.43 -1.43 -1.93
CA SER A 327 3.33 -2.88 -2.12
C SER A 327 2.03 -3.48 -1.55
N GLN A 328 0.91 -3.52 -2.30
CA GLN A 328 -0.27 -4.37 -1.99
C GLN A 328 -1.18 -4.74 -3.20
N TYR A 329 -0.64 -4.93 -4.41
CA TYR A 329 -1.43 -5.40 -5.57
C TYR A 329 -1.37 -6.92 -5.68
N SER A 330 -2.50 -7.62 -5.51
CA SER A 330 -2.42 -9.08 -5.33
C SER A 330 -3.69 -9.88 -5.60
N TYR A 331 -3.52 -11.20 -5.71
CA TYR A 331 -4.59 -12.16 -6.05
C TYR A 331 -5.37 -11.70 -7.29
N PRO A 332 -4.70 -11.57 -8.45
CA PRO A 332 -5.38 -11.34 -9.70
C PRO A 332 -6.18 -12.58 -10.10
N SER A 333 -7.26 -12.43 -10.85
CA SER A 333 -7.90 -13.49 -11.61
C SER A 333 -8.12 -13.02 -13.04
N VAL A 334 -7.98 -13.91 -14.01
CA VAL A 334 -8.01 -13.58 -15.44
C VAL A 334 -8.80 -14.61 -16.24
N ILE A 335 -9.63 -14.14 -17.17
CA ILE A 335 -10.30 -14.93 -18.19
C ILE A 335 -10.14 -14.26 -19.56
N GLN A 336 -10.40 -15.00 -20.63
CA GLN A 336 -10.73 -14.43 -21.94
C GLN A 336 -12.21 -14.72 -22.20
N SER A 337 -12.96 -13.70 -22.59
CA SER A 337 -14.40 -13.75 -22.90
C SER A 337 -14.67 -14.22 -24.34
N ALA A 338 -15.92 -14.56 -24.63
CA ALA A 338 -16.36 -15.01 -25.96
C ALA A 338 -16.14 -13.97 -27.08
N ASP A 339 -16.10 -12.68 -26.74
CA ASP A 339 -15.75 -11.57 -27.64
C ASP A 339 -14.25 -11.46 -27.96
N GLY A 340 -13.42 -12.33 -27.36
CA GLY A 340 -11.97 -12.35 -27.52
C GLY A 340 -11.21 -11.38 -26.63
N LEU A 341 -11.87 -10.55 -25.83
CA LEU A 341 -11.20 -9.65 -24.88
C LEU A 341 -10.69 -10.41 -23.65
N VAL A 342 -9.67 -9.87 -22.99
CA VAL A 342 -9.14 -10.43 -21.74
C VAL A 342 -9.59 -9.56 -20.57
N HIS A 343 -10.16 -10.20 -19.56
CA HIS A 343 -10.69 -9.54 -18.38
C HIS A 343 -9.90 -9.95 -17.14
N ILE A 344 -9.44 -8.95 -16.38
CA ILE A 344 -8.60 -9.13 -15.20
C ILE A 344 -9.27 -8.42 -14.01
N VAL A 345 -9.43 -9.13 -12.89
CA VAL A 345 -9.75 -8.51 -11.60
C VAL A 345 -8.61 -8.73 -10.60
N TYR A 346 -8.38 -7.82 -9.67
CA TYR A 346 -7.39 -8.02 -8.60
C TYR A 346 -7.72 -7.24 -7.33
N THR A 347 -7.13 -7.68 -6.22
CA THR A 347 -7.17 -6.91 -4.97
C THR A 347 -6.24 -5.71 -5.07
N TRP A 348 -6.83 -4.53 -4.92
CA TRP A 348 -6.14 -3.25 -4.81
C TRP A 348 -6.02 -2.85 -3.33
N ARG A 349 -4.79 -2.89 -2.82
CA ARG A 349 -4.40 -2.46 -1.45
C ARG A 349 -5.17 -3.11 -0.28
N ARG A 350 -5.88 -4.22 -0.54
CA ARG A 350 -6.86 -4.89 0.34
C ARG A 350 -8.08 -4.06 0.70
N GLU A 351 -8.32 -2.97 -0.02
CA GLU A 351 -9.44 -2.06 0.24
C GLU A 351 -10.54 -2.26 -0.81
N ARG A 352 -10.14 -2.35 -2.10
CA ARG A 352 -11.05 -2.42 -3.25
C ARG A 352 -10.68 -3.55 -4.20
N ILE A 353 -11.65 -3.98 -5.00
CA ILE A 353 -11.38 -4.81 -6.18
C ILE A 353 -11.35 -3.92 -7.43
N LYS A 354 -10.27 -4.06 -8.19
CA LYS A 354 -10.03 -3.36 -9.44
C LYS A 354 -10.34 -4.30 -10.61
N TYR A 355 -10.92 -3.78 -11.69
CA TYR A 355 -11.22 -4.48 -12.93
C TYR A 355 -10.52 -3.78 -14.10
N VAL A 356 -9.91 -4.59 -14.97
CA VAL A 356 -9.23 -4.14 -16.19
C VAL A 356 -9.69 -5.03 -17.35
N CYS A 357 -10.10 -4.41 -18.46
CA CYS A 357 -10.32 -5.09 -19.72
C CYS A 357 -9.20 -4.73 -20.69
N ILE A 358 -8.64 -5.72 -21.38
CA ILE A 358 -7.56 -5.54 -22.35
C ILE A 358 -7.86 -6.25 -23.67
N ASP A 359 -7.45 -5.65 -24.78
CA ASP A 359 -7.40 -6.27 -26.10
C ASP A 359 -6.10 -7.09 -26.21
N PRO A 360 -6.17 -8.44 -26.32
CA PRO A 360 -4.97 -9.26 -26.44
C PRO A 360 -4.22 -9.10 -27.78
N ALA A 361 -4.87 -8.57 -28.84
CA ALA A 361 -4.24 -8.32 -30.13
C ALA A 361 -3.30 -7.10 -30.09
N GLN A 362 -3.59 -6.12 -29.23
CA GLN A 362 -2.77 -4.93 -29.03
C GLN A 362 -1.56 -5.14 -28.09
N LEU A 363 -1.41 -6.33 -27.51
CA LEU A 363 -0.33 -6.64 -26.56
C LEU A 363 1.03 -6.75 -27.25
N VAL A 364 1.90 -5.79 -26.97
CA VAL A 364 3.33 -5.89 -27.31
C VAL A 364 4.00 -7.05 -26.58
N MET A 365 5.00 -7.68 -27.18
CA MET A 365 5.79 -8.75 -26.58
C MET A 365 7.28 -8.41 -26.63
N LYS A 366 7.86 -7.92 -25.52
CA LYS A 366 9.31 -7.68 -25.43
C LYS A 366 9.99 -8.75 -24.55
N PRO A 367 11.16 -9.30 -24.94
CA PRO A 367 11.79 -10.39 -24.17
C PRO A 367 12.14 -9.99 -22.74
N ILE A 368 11.77 -10.83 -21.76
CA ILE A 368 12.27 -10.76 -20.39
C ILE A 368 13.67 -11.40 -20.38
N ARG A 369 14.70 -10.65 -19.98
CA ARG A 369 16.10 -11.15 -19.99
C ARG A 369 16.66 -11.16 -18.57
N GLY A 370 17.19 -12.31 -18.13
CA GLY A 370 17.79 -12.46 -16.80
C GLY A 370 16.85 -12.09 -15.65
N GLU A 371 15.57 -12.46 -15.76
CA GLU A 371 14.48 -12.10 -14.83
C GLU A 371 14.26 -10.58 -14.65
N ARG A 372 14.64 -9.75 -15.63
CA ARG A 372 14.39 -8.30 -15.61
C ARG A 372 13.31 -7.90 -16.61
N TRP A 373 12.39 -7.05 -16.16
CA TRP A 373 11.42 -6.40 -17.03
C TRP A 373 12.13 -5.43 -17.99
N PRO A 374 11.89 -5.49 -19.30
CA PRO A 374 12.51 -4.55 -20.24
C PRO A 374 12.05 -3.11 -19.97
N GLY A 375 12.95 -2.15 -20.16
CA GLY A 375 12.65 -0.73 -19.96
C GLY A 375 12.54 -0.27 -18.50
N THR A 376 12.53 -1.17 -17.50
CA THR A 376 12.77 -0.74 -16.12
C THR A 376 14.24 -0.33 -15.99
N ARG A 377 14.51 0.94 -15.66
CA ARG A 377 15.63 1.24 -14.75
C ARG A 377 15.44 0.30 -13.56
N SER A 378 16.50 -0.42 -13.16
CA SER A 378 16.42 -1.53 -12.18
C SER A 378 15.38 -1.24 -11.12
N PRO A 379 14.39 -2.13 -10.89
CA PRO A 379 13.34 -1.86 -9.92
C PRO A 379 14.01 -1.44 -8.63
N ILE A 380 13.46 -0.39 -8.00
CA ILE A 380 13.84 -0.03 -6.65
C ILE A 380 13.42 -1.21 -5.78
N VAL A 381 14.34 -2.18 -5.64
CA VAL A 381 14.41 -3.11 -4.53
C VAL A 381 14.15 -2.24 -3.33
N ALA A 382 12.99 -2.44 -2.68
CA ALA A 382 12.41 -1.54 -1.70
C ALA A 382 13.53 -0.89 -0.88
N ASN A 383 13.78 0.39 -1.15
CA ASN A 383 15.11 0.95 -0.97
C ASN A 383 15.50 0.77 0.49
N GLU A 384 16.53 -0.05 0.74
CA GLU A 384 17.40 0.12 1.89
C GLU A 384 18.07 1.49 1.72
N ASP A 385 17.30 2.51 2.05
CA ASP A 385 17.76 3.74 2.68
C ASP A 385 18.95 4.42 1.96
N ARG A 386 18.90 4.43 0.61
CA ARG A 386 19.93 5.01 -0.27
C ARG A 386 19.99 6.53 -0.22
N THR A 387 18.87 7.19 0.08
CA THR A 387 18.88 8.63 0.34
C THR A 387 19.42 8.85 1.76
N ARG A 388 20.63 9.40 1.83
CA ARG A 388 21.30 9.78 3.10
C ARG A 388 20.47 10.77 3.92
N TYR A 389 19.69 11.60 3.24
CA TYR A 389 18.81 12.59 3.83
C TYR A 389 17.38 12.33 3.37
N LYS A 390 16.41 12.53 4.26
CA LYS A 390 14.98 12.52 3.93
C LYS A 390 14.30 13.79 4.42
N VAL A 391 13.33 14.28 3.67
CA VAL A 391 12.62 15.52 3.98
C VAL A 391 11.25 15.20 4.60
N SER A 392 10.98 15.75 5.77
CA SER A 392 9.72 15.60 6.51
C SER A 392 9.10 16.96 6.85
N VAL A 393 7.87 16.95 7.33
CA VAL A 393 7.15 18.16 7.77
C VAL A 393 6.29 17.87 9.00
N CYS A 394 6.14 18.86 9.87
CA CYS A 394 5.35 18.77 11.09
C CYS A 394 3.83 18.87 10.81
N ASP A 395 3.03 17.90 11.27
CA ASP A 395 1.59 17.83 10.91
C ASP A 395 0.75 18.99 11.48
N TRP A 396 1.17 19.57 12.61
CA TRP A 396 0.55 20.76 13.20
C TRP A 396 0.81 22.02 12.39
N MET A 397 1.95 22.10 11.72
CA MET A 397 2.34 23.20 10.85
C MET A 397 1.66 23.14 9.48
N LEU A 398 1.23 21.94 9.07
CA LEU A 398 0.27 21.76 7.99
C LEU A 398 -1.17 22.19 8.34
N LEU A 399 -1.42 22.69 9.55
CA LEU A 399 -2.75 22.97 10.13
C LEU A 399 -3.68 21.73 10.14
N LYS A 400 -3.08 20.54 10.13
CA LYS A 400 -3.76 19.24 10.01
C LYS A 400 -3.29 18.24 11.07
N ARG A 401 -2.90 18.74 12.25
CA ARG A 401 -2.55 17.95 13.44
C ARG A 401 -3.51 16.76 13.61
N GLN A 402 -2.97 15.54 13.58
CA GLN A 402 -3.69 14.28 13.64
C GLN A 402 -4.86 14.17 12.67
N LYS A 403 -4.77 14.71 11.45
CA LYS A 403 -5.78 14.50 10.38
C LYS A 403 -5.16 13.76 9.20
N LEU A 404 -5.89 12.79 8.63
CA LEU A 404 -5.44 12.01 7.46
C LEU A 404 -4.96 12.90 6.30
N GLY A 405 -5.64 14.03 6.08
CA GLY A 405 -5.23 15.00 5.07
C GLY A 405 -3.87 15.66 5.28
N ALA A 406 -3.20 15.50 6.43
CA ALA A 406 -1.80 15.88 6.62
C ALA A 406 -0.87 15.00 5.78
N LEU A 407 -1.15 13.70 5.69
CA LEU A 407 -0.39 12.74 4.88
C LEU A 407 -0.58 13.03 3.39
N ALA A 408 -1.83 13.23 2.95
CA ALA A 408 -2.13 13.63 1.58
C ALA A 408 -1.43 14.94 1.20
N LEU A 409 -1.46 15.96 2.07
CA LEU A 409 -0.78 17.24 1.81
C LEU A 409 0.74 17.10 1.84
N ALA A 410 1.32 16.29 2.75
CA ALA A 410 2.76 16.02 2.77
C ALA A 410 3.25 15.35 1.47
N SER A 411 2.46 14.42 0.93
CA SER A 411 2.71 13.82 -0.39
C SER A 411 2.60 14.84 -1.51
N GLU A 412 1.55 15.67 -1.50
CA GLU A 412 1.28 16.71 -2.50
C GLU A 412 2.38 17.79 -2.57
N ILE A 413 2.99 18.15 -1.43
CA ILE A 413 4.13 19.08 -1.38
C ILE A 413 5.49 18.41 -1.65
N GLY A 414 5.52 17.08 -1.76
CA GLY A 414 6.70 16.30 -2.13
C GLY A 414 7.55 15.75 -0.98
N CYS A 415 7.08 15.80 0.27
CA CYS A 415 7.83 15.25 1.42
C CYS A 415 7.95 13.72 1.35
N ASP A 416 9.06 13.19 1.89
CA ASP A 416 9.23 11.75 2.11
C ASP A 416 8.52 11.28 3.39
N GLY A 417 8.34 12.19 4.35
CA GLY A 417 7.83 11.88 5.67
C GLY A 417 6.90 12.93 6.29
N LEU A 418 6.28 12.51 7.39
CA LEU A 418 5.48 13.34 8.29
C LEU A 418 5.94 13.12 9.75
N GLU A 419 6.17 14.20 10.49
CA GLU A 419 6.28 14.16 11.95
C GLU A 419 4.87 14.35 12.55
N LEU A 420 4.41 13.32 13.30
CA LEU A 420 3.08 13.30 13.90
C LEU A 420 3.11 13.85 15.33
N ASP A 421 2.37 14.90 15.61
CA ASP A 421 2.21 15.40 16.98
C ASP A 421 1.23 14.56 17.81
N MET A 422 1.58 14.34 19.08
CA MET A 422 0.73 13.64 20.05
C MET A 422 -0.50 14.43 20.49
N GLY A 423 -0.57 15.73 20.21
CA GLY A 423 -1.76 16.55 20.46
C GLY A 423 -1.55 17.59 21.55
N PRO A 424 -2.59 18.40 21.84
CA PRO A 424 -2.56 19.31 22.98
C PRO A 424 -2.63 18.53 24.30
N LEU A 425 -1.69 18.83 25.21
CA LEU A 425 -1.64 18.18 26.52
C LEU A 425 -2.73 18.72 27.47
N GLY A 426 -2.85 20.05 27.59
CA GLY A 426 -3.79 20.70 28.50
C GLY A 426 -3.50 20.37 29.98
N LYS A 427 -4.49 20.48 30.87
CA LYS A 427 -4.35 20.09 32.30
C LYS A 427 -4.49 18.57 32.55
N ARG A 428 -4.48 17.75 31.50
CA ARG A 428 -4.76 16.30 31.55
C ARG A 428 -3.48 15.50 31.72
N PRO A 429 -3.51 14.30 32.36
CA PRO A 429 -2.34 13.44 32.52
C PRO A 429 -1.88 12.72 31.24
N THR A 430 -2.49 13.02 30.10
CA THR A 430 -2.09 12.47 28.80
C THR A 430 -2.51 13.42 27.69
N PHE A 431 -1.84 13.32 26.54
CA PHE A 431 -2.18 14.07 25.35
C PHE A 431 -3.58 13.72 24.83
N GLU A 432 -4.26 14.71 24.25
CA GLU A 432 -5.48 14.51 23.45
C GLU A 432 -5.09 13.89 22.11
N ASN A 433 -4.89 12.57 22.13
CA ASN A 433 -4.29 11.80 21.05
C ASN A 433 -5.28 10.76 20.50
N GLN A 434 -5.88 11.01 19.34
CA GLN A 434 -6.80 10.04 18.73
C GLN A 434 -6.07 8.83 18.12
N LEU A 435 -4.75 8.88 17.94
CA LEU A 435 -3.94 7.76 17.46
C LEU A 435 -3.77 6.65 18.52
N LYS A 436 -4.31 6.84 19.72
CA LYS A 436 -4.52 5.77 20.71
C LYS A 436 -5.57 4.75 20.25
N ASP A 437 -6.57 5.19 19.49
CA ASP A 437 -7.57 4.29 18.89
C ASP A 437 -6.91 3.45 17.77
N SER A 438 -7.10 2.14 17.83
CA SER A 438 -6.43 1.21 16.90
C SER A 438 -7.03 1.24 15.49
N THR A 439 -8.28 1.69 15.34
CA THR A 439 -8.94 1.89 14.03
C THR A 439 -8.42 3.16 13.38
N VAL A 440 -8.37 4.27 14.12
CA VAL A 440 -7.79 5.54 13.64
C VAL A 440 -6.31 5.36 13.29
N LEU A 441 -5.54 4.71 14.16
CA LEU A 441 -4.13 4.41 13.88
C LEU A 441 -3.94 3.52 12.63
N LEU A 442 -4.85 2.58 12.39
CA LEU A 442 -4.84 1.77 11.18
C LEU A 442 -5.20 2.61 9.94
N GLN A 443 -6.14 3.55 10.04
CA GLN A 443 -6.44 4.52 8.96
C GLN A 443 -5.23 5.40 8.66
N PHE A 444 -4.51 5.89 9.67
CA PHE A 444 -3.27 6.67 9.49
C PHE A 444 -2.19 5.87 8.77
N LYS A 445 -1.95 4.63 9.19
CA LYS A 445 -1.03 3.73 8.50
C LYS A 445 -1.47 3.43 7.07
N ARG A 446 -2.77 3.19 6.84
CA ARG A 446 -3.31 2.94 5.50
C ARG A 446 -3.10 4.16 4.61
N GLU A 447 -3.41 5.36 5.09
CA GLU A 447 -3.27 6.60 4.32
C GLU A 447 -1.81 6.97 4.05
N ALA A 448 -0.92 6.85 5.04
CA ALA A 448 0.52 7.05 4.87
C ALA A 448 1.06 6.12 3.77
N ASN A 449 0.70 4.83 3.86
CA ASN A 449 0.94 3.86 2.81
C ASN A 449 0.16 4.15 1.51
N SER A 450 -0.93 4.92 1.50
CA SER A 450 -1.75 5.18 0.31
C SER A 450 -1.15 6.29 -0.56
N VAL A 451 -0.52 7.27 0.09
CA VAL A 451 0.08 8.48 -0.52
C VAL A 451 1.61 8.43 -0.61
N GLY A 452 2.24 7.36 -0.09
CA GLY A 452 3.69 7.14 -0.22
C GLY A 452 4.55 7.92 0.78
N VAL A 453 3.96 8.40 1.87
CA VAL A 453 4.63 9.13 2.96
C VAL A 453 4.86 8.18 4.14
N VAL A 454 6.04 8.22 4.76
CA VAL A 454 6.30 7.47 6.01
C VAL A 454 6.28 8.40 7.23
N PHE A 455 6.26 7.85 8.43
CA PHE A 455 6.38 8.65 9.65
C PHE A 455 7.87 8.84 9.98
N SER A 456 8.33 10.08 10.14
CA SER A 456 9.72 10.36 10.55
C SER A 456 9.90 10.13 12.05
N SER A 457 8.92 10.59 12.83
CA SER A 457 9.01 10.76 14.28
C SER A 457 7.64 11.02 14.89
N VAL A 458 7.55 10.90 16.21
CA VAL A 458 6.39 11.33 17.02
C VAL A 458 6.79 12.54 17.85
N ALA A 459 6.06 13.65 17.71
CA ALA A 459 6.32 14.89 18.43
C ALA A 459 5.45 15.02 19.70
N MET A 460 6.06 15.50 20.77
CA MET A 460 5.39 15.81 22.03
C MET A 460 5.28 17.33 22.22
N SER A 461 4.83 18.06 21.18
CA SER A 461 4.91 19.53 21.13
C SER A 461 4.18 20.24 22.29
N GLY A 462 3.18 19.57 22.88
CA GLY A 462 2.46 20.07 24.05
C GLY A 462 3.31 20.32 25.30
N PHE A 463 4.53 19.74 25.40
CA PHE A 463 5.46 20.08 26.49
C PHE A 463 6.08 21.47 26.36
N TYR A 464 6.21 22.04 25.15
CA TYR A 464 6.85 23.36 24.95
C TYR A 464 6.22 24.47 25.81
N ALA A 465 4.89 24.44 25.96
CA ALA A 465 4.11 25.44 26.69
C ALA A 465 3.81 25.09 28.16
N GLN A 466 4.19 23.90 28.62
CA GLN A 466 3.88 23.41 29.98
C GLN A 466 5.10 22.98 30.76
N SER A 467 6.23 22.82 30.06
CA SER A 467 7.52 22.37 30.55
C SER A 467 7.52 20.93 31.10
N LEU A 468 8.70 20.31 31.15
CA LEU A 468 8.82 18.95 31.65
C LEU A 468 8.83 18.91 33.19
N THR A 469 9.42 19.90 33.86
CA THR A 469 9.62 19.87 35.33
C THR A 469 8.37 20.24 36.13
N ASN A 470 7.48 21.07 35.57
CA ASN A 470 6.28 21.55 36.26
C ASN A 470 5.13 20.53 36.32
N ARG A 471 5.33 19.30 35.84
CA ARG A 471 4.29 18.25 35.74
C ARG A 471 4.58 17.02 36.59
N THR A 472 3.77 16.71 37.59
CA THR A 472 3.94 15.51 38.43
C THR A 472 3.62 14.19 37.71
N ASP A 473 2.89 14.25 36.60
CA ASP A 473 2.34 13.11 35.86
C ASP A 473 3.05 12.84 34.52
N PHE A 474 4.24 13.43 34.31
CA PHE A 474 5.00 13.39 33.05
C PHE A 474 5.31 11.98 32.52
N GLU A 475 5.33 10.95 33.38
CA GLU A 475 5.63 9.58 32.94
C GLU A 475 4.59 9.02 31.96
N THR A 476 3.31 9.33 32.18
CA THR A 476 2.19 8.81 31.38
C THR A 476 2.26 9.24 29.91
N PRO A 477 2.38 10.54 29.57
CA PRO A 477 2.53 10.97 28.17
C PRO A 477 3.81 10.45 27.50
N ILE A 478 4.90 10.24 28.26
CA ILE A 478 6.13 9.62 27.74
C ILE A 478 5.90 8.14 27.36
N LYS A 479 5.25 7.36 28.24
CA LYS A 479 4.90 5.96 27.97
C LYS A 479 3.95 5.84 26.78
N ASP A 480 2.94 6.71 26.71
CA ASP A 480 2.04 6.83 25.56
C ASP A 480 2.77 7.13 24.25
N CYS A 481 3.81 7.99 24.29
CA CYS A 481 4.64 8.31 23.13
C CYS A 481 5.36 7.06 22.64
N ILE A 482 6.09 6.38 23.52
CA ILE A 482 6.89 5.20 23.20
C ILE A 482 6.00 4.06 22.67
N ASP A 483 4.80 3.88 23.21
CA ASP A 483 3.85 2.88 22.71
C ASP A 483 3.26 3.25 21.34
N LEU A 484 3.02 4.53 21.06
CA LEU A 484 2.65 4.98 19.71
C LEU A 484 3.81 4.78 18.72
N MET A 485 5.05 5.10 19.12
CA MET A 485 6.26 4.88 18.30
C MET A 485 6.40 3.41 17.89
N LYS A 486 6.33 2.49 18.86
CA LYS A 486 6.35 1.03 18.63
C LYS A 486 5.24 0.60 17.67
N LYS A 487 4.03 1.12 17.85
CA LYS A 487 2.91 0.79 16.97
C LYS A 487 3.14 1.34 15.55
N LEU A 488 3.70 2.54 15.38
CA LEU A 488 3.98 3.15 14.08
C LEU A 488 5.21 2.55 13.38
N GLY A 489 6.16 2.00 14.13
CA GLY A 489 7.46 1.54 13.62
C GLY A 489 8.49 2.65 13.47
N VAL A 490 8.39 3.72 14.27
CA VAL A 490 9.36 4.83 14.28
C VAL A 490 10.29 4.75 15.50
N THR A 491 11.51 5.28 15.36
CA THR A 491 12.58 5.16 16.36
C THR A 491 12.96 6.47 17.05
N VAL A 492 12.41 7.62 16.61
CA VAL A 492 12.72 8.95 17.17
C VAL A 492 11.44 9.63 17.66
N ALA A 493 11.49 10.21 18.86
CA ALA A 493 10.52 11.19 19.34
C ALA A 493 11.15 12.58 19.47
N PHE A 494 10.33 13.62 19.31
CA PHE A 494 10.70 15.02 19.58
C PHE A 494 10.12 15.45 20.93
N LEU A 495 10.99 15.88 21.85
CA LEU A 495 10.66 16.40 23.17
C LEU A 495 11.22 17.83 23.32
N PRO A 496 10.43 18.88 23.03
CA PRO A 496 10.85 20.23 23.31
C PRO A 496 10.80 20.49 24.82
N LEU A 497 11.92 20.91 25.41
CA LEU A 497 11.96 21.26 26.84
C LEU A 497 11.30 22.63 27.13
N GLY A 498 11.10 23.45 26.09
CA GLY A 498 10.51 24.78 26.22
C GLY A 498 11.41 25.71 27.05
N PRO A 499 10.85 26.68 27.80
CA PRO A 499 11.64 27.60 28.62
C PRO A 499 12.39 26.90 29.77
N ASP A 500 12.04 25.66 30.15
CA ASP A 500 12.84 24.89 31.11
C ASP A 500 14.25 24.60 30.60
N GLY A 501 14.48 24.64 29.27
CA GLY A 501 15.82 24.51 28.71
C GLY A 501 16.77 25.65 29.12
N ASP A 502 16.24 26.85 29.42
CA ASP A 502 17.03 27.97 29.93
C ASP A 502 17.49 27.74 31.38
N LEU A 503 16.77 26.89 32.15
CA LEU A 503 17.14 26.56 33.54
C LEU A 503 18.51 25.87 33.61
N LEU A 504 18.92 25.17 32.55
CA LEU A 504 20.20 24.48 32.46
C LEU A 504 21.42 25.43 32.41
N THR A 505 21.20 26.73 32.26
CA THR A 505 22.26 27.76 32.41
C THR A 505 22.63 28.03 33.87
N ASN A 506 21.80 27.62 34.84
CA ASN A 506 22.05 27.83 36.28
C ASN A 506 21.81 26.54 37.10
N PRO A 507 22.73 26.12 37.99
CA PRO A 507 22.59 24.89 38.77
C PRO A 507 21.61 25.06 39.94
N THR A 508 20.31 24.92 39.66
CA THR A 508 19.21 24.95 40.64
C THR A 508 18.66 23.55 40.95
N GLU A 509 17.78 23.42 41.95
CA GLU A 509 17.05 22.16 42.18
C GLU A 509 16.17 21.74 40.99
N GLN A 510 15.65 22.71 40.21
CA GLN A 510 14.88 22.42 38.99
C GLN A 510 15.75 21.76 37.92
N THR A 511 17.02 22.17 37.81
CA THR A 511 18.00 21.54 36.91
C THR A 511 18.30 20.09 37.33
N LYS A 512 18.41 19.80 38.63
CA LYS A 512 18.56 18.41 39.12
C LYS A 512 17.33 17.57 38.79
N GLU A 513 16.14 18.12 38.98
CA GLU A 513 14.87 17.44 38.69
C GLU A 513 14.70 17.16 37.19
N LEU A 514 15.04 18.13 36.32
CA LEU A 514 15.06 17.94 34.87
C LEU A 514 15.98 16.78 34.46
N ILE A 515 17.21 16.74 34.98
CA ILE A 515 18.16 15.65 34.73
C ILE A 515 17.63 14.31 35.25
N SER A 516 16.98 14.29 36.42
CA SER A 516 16.35 13.08 36.99
C SER A 516 15.27 12.52 36.04
N ARG A 517 14.39 13.39 35.53
CA ARG A 517 13.33 13.00 34.58
C ARG A 517 13.89 12.57 33.24
N LEU A 518 14.89 13.25 32.70
CA LEU A 518 15.53 12.85 31.45
C LEU A 518 16.26 11.50 31.57
N ARG A 519 16.87 11.19 32.73
CA ARG A 519 17.41 9.85 33.03
C ARG A 519 16.32 8.78 33.07
N PHE A 520 15.15 9.07 33.64
CA PHE A 520 14.00 8.17 33.62
C PHE A 520 13.48 7.91 32.19
N ILE A 521 13.30 8.98 31.41
CA ILE A 521 12.86 8.90 30.01
C ILE A 521 13.86 8.11 29.17
N GLY A 522 15.16 8.35 29.37
CA GLY A 522 16.24 7.63 28.69
C GLY A 522 16.18 6.12 28.92
N LYS A 523 16.00 5.68 30.16
CA LYS A 523 15.81 4.25 30.49
C LYS A 523 14.60 3.63 29.79
N LEU A 524 13.49 4.35 29.67
CA LEU A 524 12.30 3.86 28.94
C LEU A 524 12.56 3.79 27.43
N ALA A 525 13.28 4.76 26.87
CA ALA A 525 13.65 4.80 25.46
C ALA A 525 14.60 3.64 25.09
N GLU A 526 15.64 3.42 25.89
CA GLU A 526 16.57 2.28 25.76
C GLU A 526 15.85 0.94 25.82
N ALA A 527 15.00 0.72 26.83
CA ALA A 527 14.22 -0.51 26.98
C ALA A 527 13.22 -0.76 25.83
N ALA A 528 12.88 0.28 25.07
CA ALA A 528 12.02 0.22 23.89
C ALA A 528 12.79 0.15 22.56
N GLY A 529 14.12 0.29 22.56
CA GLY A 529 14.93 0.36 21.35
C GLY A 529 14.71 1.64 20.53
N VAL A 530 14.38 2.76 21.19
CA VAL A 530 14.10 4.06 20.56
C VAL A 530 14.92 5.18 21.19
N VAL A 531 14.87 6.37 20.60
CA VAL A 531 15.52 7.59 21.10
C VAL A 531 14.49 8.69 21.30
N VAL A 532 14.56 9.38 22.44
CA VAL A 532 13.86 10.65 22.67
C VAL A 532 14.86 11.78 22.44
N GLY A 533 14.64 12.54 21.37
CA GLY A 533 15.41 13.73 21.04
C GLY A 533 14.91 14.92 21.83
N ILE A 534 15.80 15.57 22.58
CA ILE A 534 15.51 16.81 23.31
C ILE A 534 15.90 18.03 22.47
N GLU A 535 15.04 19.04 22.43
CA GLU A 535 15.39 20.38 21.94
C GLU A 535 15.65 21.30 23.13
N THR A 536 16.79 21.99 23.11
CA THR A 536 17.21 22.94 24.15
C THR A 536 17.65 24.29 23.53
N PRO A 537 17.70 25.37 24.33
CA PRO A 537 18.24 26.67 23.91
C PRO A 537 19.77 26.78 24.11
N LEU A 538 20.39 25.80 24.79
CA LEU A 538 21.83 25.78 25.06
C LEU A 538 22.64 25.83 23.77
N ASP A 539 23.90 26.27 23.88
CA ASP A 539 24.88 26.03 22.82
C ASP A 539 25.26 24.54 22.77
N ALA A 540 25.94 24.16 21.70
CA ALA A 540 26.36 22.79 21.46
C ALA A 540 27.30 22.21 22.54
N VAL A 541 28.05 23.05 23.25
CA VAL A 541 28.94 22.62 24.35
C VAL A 541 28.12 22.30 25.60
N GLY A 542 27.18 23.18 25.96
CA GLY A 542 26.23 22.99 27.06
C GLY A 542 25.32 21.79 26.83
N GLU A 543 24.79 21.62 25.61
CA GLU A 543 23.95 20.47 25.28
C GLU A 543 24.74 19.14 25.29
N LEU A 544 25.98 19.13 24.81
CA LEU A 544 26.85 17.95 24.94
C LEU A 544 27.16 17.61 26.41
N ALA A 545 27.39 18.62 27.25
CA ALA A 545 27.59 18.45 28.70
C ALA A 545 26.32 17.94 29.40
N LEU A 546 25.13 18.40 28.99
CA LEU A 546 23.84 17.90 29.45
C LEU A 546 23.67 16.42 29.08
N LEU A 547 23.88 16.04 27.81
CA LEU A 547 23.74 14.66 27.35
C LEU A 547 24.70 13.72 28.12
N LYS A 548 25.95 14.14 28.33
CA LYS A 548 26.92 13.43 29.17
C LYS A 548 26.46 13.30 30.63
N THR A 549 25.80 14.32 31.17
CA THR A 549 25.30 14.33 32.56
C THR A 549 24.05 13.45 32.73
N ILE A 550 23.18 13.40 31.72
CA ILE A 550 22.06 12.45 31.66
C ILE A 550 22.60 11.01 31.60
N GLY A 551 23.57 10.75 30.71
CA GLY A 551 24.29 9.47 30.65
C GLY A 551 23.46 8.31 30.10
N SER A 552 22.48 8.58 29.22
CA SER A 552 21.63 7.57 28.59
C SER A 552 21.71 7.69 27.05
N PRO A 553 22.04 6.61 26.31
CA PRO A 553 21.99 6.61 24.84
C PRO A 553 20.57 6.72 24.28
N GLY A 554 19.54 6.55 25.12
CA GLY A 554 18.13 6.79 24.78
C GLY A 554 17.73 8.26 24.71
N ILE A 555 18.58 9.18 25.19
CA ILE A 555 18.41 10.63 25.03
C ILE A 555 19.47 11.18 24.07
N LYS A 556 19.06 12.02 23.12
CA LYS A 556 19.93 12.66 22.12
C LYS A 556 19.52 14.09 21.84
N SER A 557 20.40 14.85 21.20
CA SER A 557 20.10 16.15 20.62
C SER A 557 19.09 16.03 19.48
N TYR A 558 18.04 16.83 19.54
CA TYR A 558 17.18 17.14 18.41
C TYR A 558 17.44 18.61 18.04
N VAL A 559 18.27 18.82 17.02
CA VAL A 559 18.77 20.16 16.67
C VAL A 559 17.68 20.96 15.96
N ASN A 560 17.44 22.19 16.40
CA ASN A 560 16.60 23.16 15.70
C ASN A 560 17.45 24.37 15.28
N PHE A 561 17.62 24.58 13.97
CA PHE A 561 18.48 25.66 13.46
C PHE A 561 18.04 27.05 13.96
N GLN A 562 16.75 27.24 14.22
CA GLN A 562 16.21 28.48 14.77
C GLN A 562 16.84 28.85 16.12
N ASN A 563 17.23 27.88 16.96
CA ASN A 563 17.77 28.15 18.29
C ASN A 563 19.19 28.73 18.20
N SER A 564 20.07 28.13 17.40
CA SER A 564 21.41 28.67 17.12
C SER A 564 21.32 30.07 16.50
N LEU A 565 20.47 30.26 15.48
CA LEU A 565 20.32 31.54 14.77
C LEU A 565 19.79 32.67 15.67
N ARG A 566 18.78 32.38 16.52
CA ARG A 566 18.25 33.36 17.48
C ARG A 566 19.29 33.83 18.50
N ALA A 567 20.23 32.96 18.86
CA ALA A 567 21.33 33.26 19.76
C ALA A 567 22.58 33.80 19.05
N GLY A 568 22.54 34.03 17.72
CA GLY A 568 23.68 34.49 16.93
C GLY A 568 24.82 33.47 16.79
N ARG A 569 24.53 32.17 16.96
CA ARG A 569 25.49 31.07 16.89
C ARG A 569 25.55 30.47 15.49
N ASP A 570 26.74 30.02 15.09
CA ASP A 570 26.98 29.39 13.78
C ASP A 570 26.49 27.93 13.75
N ILE A 571 25.60 27.61 12.80
CA ILE A 571 25.00 26.26 12.68
C ILE A 571 26.07 25.20 12.40
N HIS A 572 27.09 25.50 11.61
CA HIS A 572 28.11 24.52 11.22
C HIS A 572 28.99 24.13 12.41
N GLN A 573 29.37 25.13 13.22
CA GLN A 573 30.13 24.93 14.45
C GLN A 573 29.30 24.16 15.48
N GLU A 574 28.03 24.51 15.68
CA GLU A 574 27.13 23.82 16.61
C GLU A 574 26.97 22.33 16.23
N LEU A 575 26.71 22.04 14.95
CA LEU A 575 26.63 20.68 14.43
C LEU A 575 27.94 19.90 14.63
N ARG A 576 29.10 20.51 14.34
CA ARG A 576 30.42 19.86 14.51
C ARG A 576 30.76 19.58 15.97
N ILE A 577 30.39 20.47 16.90
CA ILE A 577 30.59 20.28 18.35
C ILE A 577 29.70 19.17 18.89
N LEU A 578 28.41 19.15 18.53
CA LEU A 578 27.49 18.08 18.93
C LEU A 578 27.94 16.72 18.37
N GLY A 579 28.29 16.67 17.09
CA GLY A 579 28.76 15.46 16.41
C GLY A 579 27.64 14.45 16.12
N VAL A 580 27.83 13.65 15.06
CA VAL A 580 26.80 12.74 14.51
C VAL A 580 26.21 11.76 15.53
N ASN A 581 27.01 11.29 16.49
CA ASN A 581 26.57 10.30 17.47
C ASN A 581 25.53 10.85 18.45
N ASN A 582 25.53 12.16 18.70
CA ASN A 582 24.66 12.82 19.66
C ASN A 582 23.39 13.41 19.02
N ILE A 583 23.33 13.56 17.69
CA ILE A 583 22.17 14.11 16.97
C ILE A 583 21.26 12.97 16.51
N CYS A 584 19.99 12.96 16.90
CA CYS A 584 19.01 12.00 16.36
C CYS A 584 18.27 12.52 15.13
N GLN A 585 17.91 13.82 15.11
CA GLN A 585 17.09 14.42 14.06
C GLN A 585 17.25 15.95 14.04
N ILE A 586 16.85 16.60 12.94
CA ILE A 586 17.04 18.04 12.73
C ILE A 586 15.74 18.72 12.27
N HIS A 587 15.30 19.73 13.01
CA HIS A 587 14.35 20.76 12.56
C HIS A 587 15.13 21.80 11.74
N CYS A 588 15.02 21.68 10.42
CA CYS A 588 15.83 22.42 9.45
C CYS A 588 15.18 23.76 9.07
N THR A 589 14.92 24.61 10.06
CA THR A 589 14.00 25.76 9.94
C THR A 589 14.53 27.06 10.56
N ASN A 590 13.96 28.20 10.15
CA ASN A 590 14.12 29.49 10.82
C ASN A 590 12.75 30.18 11.03
N THR A 591 12.73 31.49 11.26
CA THR A 591 11.51 32.30 11.46
C THR A 591 10.61 32.36 10.23
N ASP A 592 9.34 32.67 10.47
CA ASP A 592 8.35 32.97 9.42
C ASP A 592 8.59 34.36 8.82
N LYS A 593 9.68 34.47 8.05
CA LYS A 593 10.06 35.65 7.26
C LYS A 593 10.36 35.29 5.80
N TYR A 594 11.13 34.22 5.60
CA TYR A 594 11.62 33.76 4.31
C TYR A 594 11.39 32.25 4.16
N TRP A 595 11.30 31.79 2.91
CA TRP A 595 11.60 30.39 2.59
C TRP A 595 13.08 30.10 2.81
N LEU A 596 13.44 28.84 3.04
CA LEU A 596 14.81 28.40 3.27
C LEU A 596 15.77 28.74 2.11
N GLU A 597 15.26 28.86 0.89
CA GLU A 597 16.01 29.28 -0.30
C GLU A 597 16.44 30.76 -0.25
N ASN A 598 15.65 31.59 0.44
CA ASN A 598 15.76 33.05 0.45
C ASN A 598 16.18 33.61 1.82
N ASP A 599 16.49 32.74 2.79
CA ASP A 599 16.87 33.16 4.15
C ASP A 599 18.38 33.47 4.20
N PRO A 600 18.79 34.74 4.35
CA PRO A 600 20.21 35.11 4.35
C PRO A 600 20.97 34.58 5.57
N ALA A 601 20.28 34.04 6.58
CA ALA A 601 20.89 33.42 7.75
C ALA A 601 21.13 31.90 7.58
N VAL A 602 20.75 31.29 6.45
CA VAL A 602 20.75 29.82 6.28
C VAL A 602 21.40 29.36 4.97
N ASP A 603 22.71 29.11 4.98
CA ASP A 603 23.42 28.46 3.86
C ASP A 603 23.19 26.93 3.87
N MET A 604 22.06 26.48 3.31
CA MET A 604 21.76 25.05 3.16
C MET A 604 22.83 24.25 2.40
N PRO A 605 23.42 24.73 1.29
CA PRO A 605 24.59 24.10 0.67
C PRO A 605 25.79 23.88 1.62
N ALA A 606 26.13 24.83 2.48
CA ALA A 606 27.18 24.69 3.49
C ALA A 606 26.77 23.76 4.64
N ILE A 607 25.50 23.78 5.04
CA ILE A 607 24.96 22.86 6.05
C ILE A 607 25.06 21.43 5.52
N LYS A 608 24.73 21.20 4.23
CA LYS A 608 24.93 19.91 3.57
C LYS A 608 26.38 19.46 3.64
N ARG A 609 27.35 20.30 3.26
CA ARG A 609 28.79 19.96 3.36
C ARG A 609 29.18 19.54 4.79
N THR A 610 28.70 20.27 5.80
CA THR A 610 28.97 19.94 7.21
C THR A 610 28.34 18.61 7.63
N LEU A 611 27.07 18.36 7.28
CA LEU A 611 26.41 17.08 7.54
C LEU A 611 27.04 15.93 6.73
N ASP A 612 27.59 16.21 5.55
CA ASP A 612 28.31 15.25 4.71
C ASP A 612 29.62 14.82 5.38
N ASP A 613 30.46 15.79 5.80
CA ASP A 613 31.71 15.57 6.55
C ASP A 613 31.48 14.74 7.82
N MET A 614 30.42 15.05 8.56
CA MET A 614 30.09 14.41 9.85
C MET A 614 29.61 12.96 9.74
N GLY A 615 29.34 12.43 8.54
CA GLY A 615 28.70 11.12 8.41
C GLY A 615 27.19 11.12 8.75
N TYR A 616 26.56 12.28 8.93
CA TYR A 616 25.14 12.34 9.35
C TYR A 616 24.19 11.73 8.31
N LYS A 617 23.24 10.93 8.79
CA LYS A 617 22.17 10.30 8.03
C LYS A 617 20.87 10.41 8.83
N GLY A 618 19.80 10.92 8.25
CA GLY A 618 18.54 11.10 8.98
C GLY A 618 17.53 12.03 8.31
N TRP A 619 16.60 12.52 9.12
CA TRP A 619 15.49 13.37 8.69
C TRP A 619 15.81 14.85 8.88
N LEU A 620 15.54 15.62 7.82
CA LEU A 620 15.47 17.08 7.82
C LEU A 620 13.97 17.43 7.84
N VAL A 621 13.47 17.91 8.97
CA VAL A 621 12.05 18.19 9.19
C VAL A 621 11.79 19.69 9.10
N MET A 622 10.76 20.09 8.36
CA MET A 622 10.33 21.48 8.25
C MET A 622 9.25 21.80 9.29
N GLU A 623 9.53 22.76 10.17
CA GLU A 623 8.56 23.28 11.15
C GLU A 623 8.04 24.68 10.74
N ARG A 624 8.88 25.58 10.21
CA ARG A 624 8.53 26.97 9.86
C ARG A 624 9.11 27.40 8.49
N SER A 625 9.82 28.53 8.45
CA SER A 625 10.35 29.17 7.23
C SER A 625 9.28 29.52 6.19
N ARG A 626 8.22 30.22 6.62
CA ARG A 626 7.19 30.76 5.74
C ARG A 626 7.51 32.19 5.29
N ASP A 627 7.09 32.57 4.09
CA ASP A 627 7.10 33.95 3.61
C ASP A 627 6.22 34.83 4.52
N ALA A 628 6.76 35.96 4.98
CA ALA A 628 6.03 36.93 5.78
C ALA A 628 4.75 37.45 5.09
N ASN A 629 4.76 37.56 3.76
CA ASN A 629 3.67 38.13 2.98
C ASN A 629 2.54 37.12 2.71
N ASP A 630 2.82 35.82 2.76
CA ASP A 630 1.84 34.75 2.51
C ASP A 630 1.94 33.60 3.53
N ALA A 631 2.10 33.94 4.82
CA ALA A 631 2.30 32.98 5.91
C ALA A 631 1.11 32.01 6.16
N ARG A 632 -0.03 32.22 5.47
CA ARG A 632 -1.23 31.35 5.53
C ARG A 632 -1.25 30.28 4.43
N ASN A 633 -0.50 30.45 3.35
CA ASN A 633 -0.43 29.49 2.25
C ASN A 633 0.47 28.29 2.59
N VAL A 634 -0.04 27.39 3.43
CA VAL A 634 0.66 26.18 3.88
C VAL A 634 1.27 25.40 2.72
N LYS A 635 0.49 25.14 1.66
CA LYS A 635 0.94 24.35 0.50
C LYS A 635 2.06 25.05 -0.27
N GLY A 636 1.95 26.36 -0.49
CA GLY A 636 2.99 27.15 -1.16
C GLY A 636 4.30 27.16 -0.38
N ASN A 637 4.25 27.54 0.90
CA ASN A 637 5.44 27.67 1.76
C ASN A 637 6.17 26.34 1.96
N TYR A 638 5.51 25.32 2.49
CA TYR A 638 6.17 24.04 2.77
C TYR A 638 6.52 23.28 1.49
N GLY A 639 5.79 23.51 0.38
CA GLY A 639 6.18 23.00 -0.94
C GLY A 639 7.42 23.67 -1.53
N ALA A 640 7.60 24.97 -1.33
CA ALA A 640 8.83 25.65 -1.74
C ALA A 640 10.03 25.14 -0.94
N ASN A 641 9.93 25.11 0.39
CA ASN A 641 10.97 24.58 1.26
C ASN A 641 11.29 23.10 0.95
N CYS A 642 10.28 22.26 0.69
CA CYS A 642 10.50 20.86 0.34
C CYS A 642 11.30 20.71 -0.96
N ARG A 643 10.92 21.42 -2.02
CA ARG A 643 11.64 21.39 -3.31
C ARG A 643 13.08 21.87 -3.16
N TYR A 644 13.31 22.95 -2.42
CA TYR A 644 14.66 23.46 -2.17
C TYR A 644 15.51 22.47 -1.36
N LEU A 645 14.99 21.92 -0.26
CA LEU A 645 15.70 20.89 0.49
C LEU A 645 16.02 19.66 -0.37
N LYS A 646 15.10 19.23 -1.23
CA LYS A 646 15.36 18.09 -2.13
C LYS A 646 16.38 18.41 -3.21
N SER A 647 16.40 19.60 -3.80
CA SER A 647 17.43 19.97 -4.79
C SER A 647 18.85 19.97 -4.21
N ILE A 648 18.99 20.29 -2.91
CA ILE A 648 20.26 20.27 -2.19
C ILE A 648 20.61 18.85 -1.70
N PHE A 649 19.70 18.19 -0.98
CA PHE A 649 19.99 16.96 -0.22
C PHE A 649 19.62 15.64 -0.93
N GLN A 650 18.88 15.70 -2.04
CA GLN A 650 18.46 14.57 -2.87
C GLN A 650 18.59 14.87 -4.39
N PRO A 651 19.76 15.30 -4.88
CA PRO A 651 19.99 15.47 -6.33
C PRO A 651 19.82 14.13 -7.08
N GLU A 652 19.33 14.20 -8.32
CA GLU A 652 18.97 13.06 -9.18
C GLU A 652 20.16 12.17 -9.63
#